data_AF-A0A9P3PMX4-F1
#
_entry.id   AF-A0A9P3PMX4-F1
#
_cell.length_a   1.000
_cell.length_b   1.000
_cell.length_c   1.000
_cell.angle_alpha   90.00
_cell.angle_beta   90.00
_cell.angle_gamma   90.00
#
_symmetry.space_group_name_H-M   'P 1'
#
loop_
_entity.id
_entity.type
_entity.pdbx_description
1 polymer ?
#
loop_
_entity_poly.entity_id
_entity_poly.type
_entity_poly.pdbx_seq_one_letter_code
_entity_poly.pdbx_strand_id
1 'polypeptide(L)'
;MRRDVRILLVGDEGVGKSTIVTSLIKESFVAHVQHVVPEVTIPPEVTPENVTTYIVDSGAGPQDRPHLESEIRKAHVICVVYSIDNPNSFDRIAAYWLPHFRQLGVNVPVILVGNKIDLRGGQVTNEALEDEIVPIMNEFKEVETCVECSAKTPLNVSEVFYFAQKAVLHPTAPLYDSRDHVLKPACVAALKRIFKLCDVNKDGILDASELNEFQRKCFDAPLQLQELEGIKEMVQEHAEGGVRDGGLTEAGFLYLHTIFIQRGRLETTWTVLRKFGYAEDLRLTEKFLSPKFDVPPDCSVELSPLGYQFFTDIFETFDKDQDGALKTAELEEVFSTSPGNPWATQKFPDTTLSDDTGAVTLQGWLAQWSMTTLLDHKTTLAYLAYLGYPHEPRTDALQVTRARKVDRRKGKVTRNVFLCYVIGAAGSGKTSLLRSFAGKPFSDTYEPTSKMISVVNSVDIDGSEKYLVLQEFGSRYEAETLRNSKKTDMVDVIVYVHDSSDTNSFSYISNLRQQYSLDHIPTLFVATKSDLDLALQRHEVQPDVYCRRLGLQVPVAVSVKSGQTADVFHAICDIAMNPHTAIPGGADRAMTAAARLRMYVTLTAMVGANFNHAALSHIMDEDMDYGEATPQLPTNSSQYAPQMASGIDEHRRLLDLVFIQDCTGSQGSYITSATKNIEQICAHIFESGKLQSPEDLRVGLVAFRDHPPQDHTYIVKNFGFSSDISKVHNHLSTLYASGGGDGPEAVTAAMAEALGMDWRERASKMIVLIADAPPHGIGEYGDGFDDGSPDGHDPLQLARQMAARGIPLFFVACEPALSGYSYATDFYKAITDITSGLMLPLTTADLLAHAIVGSVLENLDMERLVREVGHAVASRILGNNESVDDVARELHEKLLLRNESTKKVVIESIYKDSEEAKHNVAVFTQAPSLAEARPLLKRVHGTRFTDKYLQARQALNRSSYASTYGITPARSVPKVPSSPPKPAVPGSPPRKVVTDFAAFGAPKSASVFGTAVASTPFSLAGGKAAFGGIRGGAPPASFDDDEEEEEDNGRQRVELREGSISLEQARRIAMTSAWRSAHA
;
A
#
# COMPACT_ATOMS: atom_id res chain seq x y z
N MET A 1 11.40 -13.01 -9.63
CA MET A 1 11.47 -14.37 -9.07
C MET A 1 10.81 -15.30 -10.06
N ARG A 2 11.44 -16.44 -10.36
CA ARG A 2 10.80 -17.49 -11.16
C ARG A 2 9.48 -17.90 -10.51
N ARG A 3 8.46 -18.16 -11.34
CA ARG A 3 7.13 -18.58 -10.87
C ARG A 3 7.03 -20.08 -10.68
N ASP A 4 7.98 -20.81 -11.26
CA ASP A 4 8.03 -22.25 -11.29
C ASP A 4 9.46 -22.80 -11.19
N VAL A 5 9.58 -24.00 -10.62
CA VAL A 5 10.82 -24.75 -10.46
C VAL A 5 10.63 -26.15 -11.01
N ARG A 6 11.60 -26.64 -11.80
CA ARG A 6 11.55 -27.96 -12.42
C ARG A 6 12.72 -28.80 -11.94
N ILE A 7 12.42 -29.78 -11.11
CA ILE A 7 13.35 -30.69 -10.45
C ILE A 7 13.39 -31.99 -11.25
N LEU A 8 14.55 -32.32 -11.80
CA LEU A 8 14.76 -33.59 -12.51
C LEU A 8 15.55 -34.56 -11.62
N LEU A 9 15.00 -35.75 -11.39
CA LEU A 9 15.74 -36.84 -10.75
C LEU A 9 16.44 -37.69 -11.81
N VAL A 10 17.76 -37.82 -11.68
CA VAL A 10 18.61 -38.65 -12.55
C VAL A 10 19.48 -39.58 -11.70
N GLY A 11 20.09 -40.59 -12.30
CA GLY A 11 20.89 -41.57 -11.59
C GLY A 11 20.74 -42.97 -12.18
N ASP A 12 21.58 -43.88 -11.74
CA ASP A 12 21.66 -45.24 -12.27
C ASP A 12 20.36 -46.05 -12.05
N GLU A 13 20.24 -47.18 -12.74
CA GLU A 13 19.10 -48.08 -12.55
C GLU A 13 19.12 -48.67 -11.12
N GLY A 14 17.95 -48.77 -10.49
CA GLY A 14 17.82 -49.36 -9.14
C GLY A 14 18.23 -48.48 -7.95
N VAL A 15 18.64 -47.23 -8.17
CA VAL A 15 19.00 -46.28 -7.08
C VAL A 15 17.78 -45.70 -6.33
N GLY A 16 16.57 -45.85 -6.88
CA GLY A 16 15.32 -45.49 -6.20
C GLY A 16 14.75 -44.09 -6.50
N LYS A 17 14.98 -43.56 -7.71
CA LYS A 17 14.38 -42.29 -8.19
C LYS A 17 12.86 -42.27 -8.09
N SER A 18 12.19 -43.23 -8.72
CA SER A 18 10.73 -43.40 -8.72
C SER A 18 10.15 -43.60 -7.32
N THR A 19 10.88 -44.27 -6.44
CA THR A 19 10.46 -44.49 -5.05
C THR A 19 10.56 -43.22 -4.20
N ILE A 20 11.55 -42.34 -4.44
CA ILE A 20 11.64 -41.04 -3.77
C ILE A 20 10.44 -40.17 -4.16
N VAL A 21 10.13 -40.08 -5.46
CA VAL A 21 8.97 -39.31 -5.96
C VAL A 21 7.67 -39.86 -5.40
N THR A 22 7.47 -41.18 -5.44
CA THR A 22 6.24 -41.81 -4.94
C THR A 22 6.11 -41.65 -3.42
N SER A 23 7.21 -41.75 -2.67
CA SER A 23 7.22 -41.57 -1.22
C SER A 23 6.87 -40.15 -0.80
N LEU A 24 7.25 -39.15 -1.59
CA LEU A 24 6.83 -37.75 -1.36
C LEU A 24 5.32 -37.59 -1.51
N ILE A 25 4.73 -38.15 -2.56
CA ILE A 25 3.29 -37.98 -2.87
C ILE A 25 2.40 -38.75 -1.89
N LYS A 26 2.78 -39.99 -1.56
CA LYS A 26 1.94 -40.91 -0.76
C LYS A 26 2.25 -40.89 0.73
N GLU A 27 3.26 -40.14 1.14
CA GLU A 27 3.79 -40.11 2.51
C GLU A 27 4.09 -41.53 3.07
N SER A 28 4.36 -42.49 2.18
CA SER A 28 4.51 -43.90 2.51
C SER A 28 5.30 -44.65 1.43
N PHE A 29 6.01 -45.69 1.83
CA PHE A 29 6.80 -46.49 0.91
C PHE A 29 5.92 -47.40 0.05
N VAL A 30 6.16 -47.41 -1.26
CA VAL A 30 5.52 -48.30 -2.22
C VAL A 30 6.57 -49.24 -2.81
N ALA A 31 6.44 -50.54 -2.52
CA ALA A 31 7.40 -51.55 -2.96
C ALA A 31 7.38 -51.77 -4.49
N HIS A 32 6.22 -51.59 -5.14
CA HIS A 32 6.05 -51.79 -6.57
C HIS A 32 5.61 -50.49 -7.23
N VAL A 33 6.58 -49.78 -7.81
CA VAL A 33 6.38 -48.56 -8.59
C VAL A 33 6.65 -48.82 -10.07
N GLN A 34 6.00 -48.05 -10.93
CA GLN A 34 6.29 -48.00 -12.36
C GLN A 34 7.74 -47.56 -12.63
N HIS A 35 8.28 -47.96 -13.78
CA HIS A 35 9.69 -47.69 -14.16
C HIS A 35 10.02 -46.19 -14.23
N VAL A 36 9.07 -45.36 -14.67
CA VAL A 36 9.14 -43.89 -14.63
C VAL A 36 7.79 -43.36 -14.16
N VAL A 37 7.80 -42.53 -13.12
CA VAL A 37 6.58 -41.86 -12.62
C VAL A 37 6.23 -40.67 -13.54
N PRO A 38 4.94 -40.47 -13.90
CA PRO A 38 4.49 -39.26 -14.58
C PRO A 38 4.93 -38.00 -13.84
N GLU A 39 5.11 -36.92 -14.58
CA GLU A 39 5.46 -35.62 -14.01
C GLU A 39 4.45 -35.23 -12.92
N VAL A 40 4.99 -34.83 -11.77
CA VAL A 40 4.21 -34.41 -10.61
C VAL A 40 4.27 -32.90 -10.52
N THR A 41 3.11 -32.26 -10.47
CA THR A 41 3.01 -30.81 -10.26
C THR A 41 2.57 -30.54 -8.83
N ILE A 42 3.45 -29.92 -8.04
CA ILE A 42 3.12 -29.38 -6.73
C ILE A 42 2.68 -27.93 -6.95
N PRO A 43 1.42 -27.58 -6.63
CA PRO A 43 0.92 -26.23 -6.80
C PRO A 43 1.57 -25.28 -5.77
N PRO A 44 1.67 -23.97 -6.08
CA PRO A 44 2.47 -23.03 -5.29
C PRO A 44 2.01 -22.94 -3.84
N GLU A 45 0.71 -23.11 -3.57
CA GLU A 45 0.10 -23.01 -2.23
C GLU A 45 0.60 -24.07 -1.25
N VAL A 46 1.17 -25.17 -1.77
CA VAL A 46 1.69 -26.30 -0.98
C VAL A 46 3.21 -26.17 -0.75
N THR A 47 3.88 -25.25 -1.46
CA THR A 47 5.32 -25.04 -1.33
C THR A 47 5.64 -23.88 -0.38
N PRO A 48 6.69 -23.97 0.47
CA PRO A 48 7.07 -22.88 1.38
C PRO A 48 7.36 -21.55 0.67
N GLU A 49 7.87 -21.63 -0.56
CA GLU A 49 8.31 -20.49 -1.37
C GLU A 49 7.22 -19.97 -2.35
N ASN A 50 6.01 -20.52 -2.29
CA ASN A 50 4.87 -20.15 -3.13
C ASN A 50 5.16 -20.20 -4.64
N VAL A 51 5.85 -21.25 -5.10
CA VAL A 51 6.21 -21.48 -6.51
C VAL A 51 5.78 -22.86 -6.99
N THR A 52 5.23 -22.92 -8.20
CA THR A 52 4.83 -24.20 -8.81
C THR A 52 6.06 -25.09 -9.00
N THR A 53 6.03 -26.31 -8.48
CA THR A 53 7.18 -27.22 -8.56
C THR A 53 6.84 -28.46 -9.38
N TYR A 54 7.55 -28.65 -10.48
CA TYR A 54 7.46 -29.82 -11.34
C TYR A 54 8.54 -30.82 -10.94
N ILE A 55 8.15 -32.03 -10.55
CA ILE A 55 9.07 -33.12 -10.22
C ILE A 55 9.01 -34.16 -11.32
N VAL A 56 10.17 -34.47 -11.87
CA VAL A 56 10.30 -35.29 -13.07
C VAL A 56 11.22 -36.45 -12.77
N ASP A 57 10.67 -37.65 -12.89
CA ASP A 57 11.40 -38.90 -12.81
C ASP A 57 11.98 -39.26 -14.19
N SER A 58 13.14 -39.91 -14.22
CA SER A 58 13.80 -40.26 -15.48
C SER A 58 14.18 -41.74 -15.57
N GLY A 59 14.05 -42.30 -16.77
CA GLY A 59 14.51 -43.65 -17.07
C GLY A 59 16.03 -43.72 -17.20
N ALA A 60 16.64 -44.80 -16.70
CA ALA A 60 18.08 -45.03 -16.78
C ALA A 60 18.49 -45.99 -17.93
N GLY A 61 17.51 -46.52 -18.67
CA GLY A 61 17.75 -47.51 -19.73
C GLY A 61 18.26 -46.88 -21.04
N PRO A 62 18.95 -47.65 -21.91
CA PRO A 62 19.45 -47.17 -23.20
C PRO A 62 18.35 -46.62 -24.12
N GLN A 63 17.14 -47.20 -24.05
CA GLN A 63 15.97 -46.76 -24.80
C GLN A 63 15.46 -45.36 -24.40
N ASP A 64 15.71 -44.92 -23.16
CA ASP A 64 15.19 -43.65 -22.61
C ASP A 64 16.16 -42.48 -22.83
N ARG A 65 17.36 -42.75 -23.39
CA ARG A 65 18.46 -41.78 -23.50
C ARG A 65 18.08 -40.48 -24.24
N PRO A 66 17.40 -40.50 -25.40
CA PRO A 66 17.01 -39.25 -26.08
C PRO A 66 16.02 -38.42 -25.25
N HIS A 67 15.14 -39.09 -24.52
CA HIS A 67 14.18 -38.42 -23.63
C HIS A 67 14.90 -37.81 -22.43
N LEU A 68 15.79 -38.56 -21.76
CA LEU A 68 16.61 -38.07 -20.66
C LEU A 68 17.41 -36.82 -21.05
N GLU A 69 18.06 -36.79 -22.21
CA GLU A 69 18.80 -35.61 -22.68
C GLU A 69 17.87 -34.41 -22.96
N SER A 70 16.63 -34.64 -23.39
CA SER A 70 15.62 -33.59 -23.50
C SER A 70 15.26 -33.03 -22.12
N GLU A 71 15.03 -33.91 -21.14
CA GLU A 71 14.62 -33.51 -19.80
C GLU A 71 15.73 -32.80 -19.01
N ILE A 72 16.99 -33.22 -19.21
CA ILE A 72 18.17 -32.53 -18.64
C ILE A 72 18.25 -31.09 -19.13
N ARG A 73 17.99 -30.82 -20.42
CA ARG A 73 18.03 -29.45 -20.97
C ARG A 73 16.90 -28.55 -20.45
N LYS A 74 15.79 -29.13 -19.99
CA LYS A 74 14.66 -28.39 -19.42
C LYS A 74 14.74 -28.21 -17.90
N ALA A 75 15.66 -28.90 -17.22
CA ALA A 75 15.75 -28.89 -15.78
C ALA A 75 16.15 -27.50 -15.27
N HIS A 76 15.52 -27.05 -14.18
CA HIS A 76 15.98 -25.89 -13.40
C HIS A 76 16.98 -26.30 -12.33
N VAL A 77 16.89 -27.55 -11.85
CA VAL A 77 17.81 -28.20 -10.90
C VAL A 77 17.80 -29.70 -11.15
N ILE A 78 18.94 -30.36 -10.96
CA ILE A 78 19.11 -31.80 -11.16
C ILE A 78 19.45 -32.47 -9.83
N CYS A 79 18.66 -33.45 -9.43
CA CYS A 79 18.94 -34.32 -8.29
C CYS A 79 19.59 -35.61 -8.79
N VAL A 80 20.90 -35.80 -8.54
CA VAL A 80 21.63 -37.01 -8.93
C VAL A 80 21.54 -38.02 -7.79
N VAL A 81 20.71 -39.04 -7.98
CA VAL A 81 20.43 -40.08 -6.99
C VAL A 81 21.42 -41.23 -7.13
N TYR A 82 22.09 -41.57 -6.03
CA TYR A 82 22.90 -42.76 -5.88
C TYR A 82 22.38 -43.62 -4.72
N SER A 83 22.80 -44.89 -4.68
CA SER A 83 22.37 -45.85 -3.67
C SER A 83 23.51 -46.11 -2.70
N ILE A 84 23.29 -45.96 -1.40
CA ILE A 84 24.34 -46.13 -0.38
C ILE A 84 24.85 -47.59 -0.33
N ASP A 85 24.01 -48.56 -0.69
CA ASP A 85 24.37 -49.99 -0.80
C ASP A 85 25.06 -50.36 -2.13
N ASN A 86 25.26 -49.41 -3.06
CA ASN A 86 25.93 -49.64 -4.34
C ASN A 86 27.02 -48.59 -4.61
N PRO A 87 28.28 -48.85 -4.21
CA PRO A 87 29.40 -47.91 -4.40
C PRO A 87 29.61 -47.46 -5.85
N ASN A 88 29.37 -48.35 -6.83
CA ASN A 88 29.51 -48.01 -8.26
C ASN A 88 28.58 -46.87 -8.68
N SER A 89 27.40 -46.74 -8.04
CA SER A 89 26.46 -45.66 -8.35
C SER A 89 26.95 -44.28 -7.88
N PHE A 90 27.78 -44.24 -6.83
CA PHE A 90 28.43 -43.02 -6.35
C PHE A 90 29.62 -42.63 -7.24
N ASP A 91 30.51 -43.58 -7.58
CA ASP A 91 31.67 -43.34 -8.46
C ASP A 91 31.26 -42.75 -9.83
N ARG A 92 30.09 -43.17 -10.33
CA ARG A 92 29.55 -42.69 -11.60
C ARG A 92 29.05 -41.24 -11.57
N ILE A 93 28.91 -40.60 -10.40
CA ILE A 93 28.56 -39.19 -10.30
C ILE A 93 29.62 -38.34 -10.99
N ALA A 94 30.88 -38.47 -10.56
CA ALA A 94 32.01 -37.73 -11.12
C ALA A 94 32.49 -38.32 -12.46
N ALA A 95 32.42 -39.64 -12.64
CA ALA A 95 32.92 -40.29 -13.86
C ALA A 95 31.98 -40.18 -15.08
N TYR A 96 30.67 -40.00 -14.86
CA TYR A 96 29.68 -40.02 -15.94
C TYR A 96 28.67 -38.87 -15.84
N TRP A 97 27.89 -38.78 -14.74
CA TRP A 97 26.71 -37.91 -14.68
C TRP A 97 27.07 -36.42 -14.81
N LEU A 98 27.99 -35.91 -13.98
CA LEU A 98 28.38 -34.50 -14.01
C LEU A 98 29.08 -34.11 -15.34
N PRO A 99 30.06 -34.87 -15.87
CA PRO A 99 30.61 -34.62 -17.21
C PRO A 99 29.56 -34.64 -18.32
N HIS A 100 28.55 -35.52 -18.23
CA HIS A 100 27.50 -35.62 -19.23
C HIS A 100 26.61 -34.37 -19.27
N PHE A 101 26.25 -33.79 -18.12
CA PHE A 101 25.49 -32.52 -18.09
C PHE A 101 26.27 -31.39 -18.76
N ARG A 102 27.58 -31.28 -18.47
CA ARG A 102 28.47 -30.31 -19.13
C ARG A 102 28.56 -30.52 -20.64
N GLN A 103 28.63 -31.77 -21.11
CA GLN A 103 28.65 -32.10 -22.54
C GLN A 103 27.36 -31.66 -23.25
N LEU A 104 26.22 -31.67 -22.57
CA LEU A 104 24.94 -31.18 -23.08
C LEU A 104 24.80 -29.65 -23.02
N GLY A 105 25.78 -28.94 -22.45
CA GLY A 105 25.76 -27.49 -22.26
C GLY A 105 24.85 -27.03 -21.11
N VAL A 106 24.51 -27.93 -20.18
CA VAL A 106 23.63 -27.63 -19.06
C VAL A 106 24.45 -27.21 -17.84
N ASN A 107 24.16 -26.02 -17.32
CA ASN A 107 24.83 -25.43 -16.15
C ASN A 107 23.77 -24.95 -15.15
N VAL A 108 23.08 -25.91 -14.54
CA VAL A 108 22.05 -25.68 -13.52
C VAL A 108 22.51 -26.29 -12.19
N PRO A 109 21.97 -25.84 -11.03
CA PRO A 109 22.33 -26.43 -9.74
C PRO A 109 22.10 -27.94 -9.70
N VAL A 110 23.00 -28.64 -9.00
CA VAL A 110 22.98 -30.09 -8.81
C VAL A 110 22.94 -30.41 -7.32
N ILE A 111 21.99 -31.27 -6.93
CA ILE A 111 21.89 -31.85 -5.58
C ILE A 111 22.28 -33.32 -5.65
N LEU A 112 23.25 -33.75 -4.86
CA LEU A 112 23.57 -35.17 -4.73
C LEU A 112 22.61 -35.81 -3.73
N VAL A 113 22.05 -36.97 -4.06
CA VAL A 113 21.03 -37.63 -3.23
C VAL A 113 21.45 -39.07 -2.92
N GLY A 114 21.91 -39.30 -1.70
CA GLY A 114 22.26 -40.63 -1.20
C GLY A 114 21.04 -41.37 -0.68
N ASN A 115 20.43 -42.23 -1.48
CA ASN A 115 19.22 -42.96 -1.11
C ASN A 115 19.51 -44.31 -0.41
N LYS A 116 18.49 -44.86 0.25
CA LYS A 116 18.50 -46.13 0.99
C LYS A 116 19.39 -46.12 2.24
N ILE A 117 19.40 -45.01 2.98
CA ILE A 117 20.20 -44.94 4.22
C ILE A 117 19.78 -46.00 5.25
N ASP A 118 18.55 -46.51 5.15
CA ASP A 118 18.05 -47.60 6.00
C ASP A 118 18.83 -48.91 5.86
N LEU A 119 19.61 -49.07 4.79
CA LEU A 119 20.48 -50.24 4.56
C LEU A 119 21.89 -50.04 5.13
N ARG A 120 22.22 -48.84 5.62
CA ARG A 120 23.52 -48.53 6.23
C ARG A 120 23.61 -49.22 7.59
N GLY A 121 24.54 -50.17 7.75
CA GLY A 121 24.84 -50.79 9.03
C GLY A 121 25.96 -50.06 9.76
N GLY A 122 25.74 -49.67 11.03
CA GLY A 122 26.74 -49.04 11.90
C GLY A 122 26.61 -47.50 12.03
N GLN A 123 27.33 -46.92 13.00
CA GLN A 123 27.47 -45.46 13.12
C GLN A 123 28.54 -44.99 12.11
N VAL A 124 28.11 -44.45 10.98
CA VAL A 124 28.99 -43.65 10.10
C VAL A 124 28.93 -42.22 10.61
N THR A 125 30.10 -41.63 10.90
CA THR A 125 30.16 -40.21 11.27
C THR A 125 30.02 -39.36 10.03
N ASN A 126 29.52 -38.16 10.24
CA ASN A 126 29.38 -37.09 9.27
C ASN A 126 30.64 -36.88 8.46
N GLU A 127 31.75 -36.85 9.19
CA GLU A 127 33.11 -36.60 8.73
C GLU A 127 33.48 -37.53 7.57
N ALA A 128 33.13 -38.82 7.68
CA ALA A 128 33.42 -39.80 6.63
C ALA A 128 32.64 -39.53 5.32
N LEU A 129 31.44 -38.96 5.41
CA LEU A 129 30.65 -38.58 4.24
C LEU A 129 31.21 -37.29 3.59
N GLU A 130 31.68 -36.34 4.39
CA GLU A 130 32.26 -35.09 3.89
C GLU A 130 33.55 -35.35 3.12
N ASP A 131 34.40 -36.23 3.64
CA ASP A 131 35.66 -36.60 3.01
C ASP A 131 35.46 -37.15 1.59
N GLU A 132 34.34 -37.84 1.32
CA GLU A 132 34.00 -38.37 0.00
C GLU A 132 33.38 -37.32 -0.93
N ILE A 133 32.60 -36.37 -0.40
CA ILE A 133 31.82 -35.40 -1.20
C ILE A 133 32.58 -34.11 -1.50
N VAL A 134 33.41 -33.63 -0.56
CA VAL A 134 34.18 -32.40 -0.69
C VAL A 134 35.04 -32.36 -1.97
N PRO A 135 35.73 -33.45 -2.39
CA PRO A 135 36.44 -33.48 -3.66
C PRO A 135 35.53 -33.20 -4.87
N ILE A 136 34.33 -33.79 -4.90
CA ILE A 136 33.36 -33.60 -5.99
C ILE A 136 32.87 -32.15 -6.02
N MET A 137 32.51 -31.56 -4.88
CA MET A 137 32.07 -30.16 -4.81
C MET A 137 33.18 -29.16 -5.20
N ASN A 138 34.44 -29.53 -4.97
CA ASN A 138 35.58 -28.71 -5.38
C ASN A 138 35.80 -28.71 -6.89
N GLU A 139 35.63 -29.86 -7.54
CA GLU A 139 35.77 -30.05 -8.98
C GLU A 139 34.53 -29.56 -9.77
N PHE A 140 33.33 -29.79 -9.23
CA PHE A 140 32.05 -29.50 -9.87
C PHE A 140 31.29 -28.41 -9.12
N LYS A 141 31.43 -27.17 -9.60
CA LYS A 141 30.85 -25.96 -8.98
C LYS A 141 29.34 -25.85 -9.11
N GLU A 142 28.75 -26.62 -10.00
CA GLU A 142 27.31 -26.81 -10.12
C GLU A 142 26.73 -27.63 -8.97
N VAL A 143 27.54 -28.42 -8.24
CA VAL A 143 27.08 -29.21 -7.08
C VAL A 143 26.96 -28.29 -5.87
N GLU A 144 25.72 -28.06 -5.42
CA GLU A 144 25.45 -27.17 -4.28
C GLU A 144 25.53 -27.89 -2.94
N THR A 145 24.93 -29.07 -2.82
CA THR A 145 24.89 -29.83 -1.57
C THR A 145 24.61 -31.30 -1.83
N CYS A 146 24.75 -32.11 -0.77
CA CYS A 146 24.36 -33.51 -0.74
C CYS A 146 23.37 -33.77 0.39
N VAL A 147 22.35 -34.58 0.10
CA VAL A 147 21.29 -34.96 1.03
C VAL A 147 21.19 -36.48 1.05
N GLU A 148 21.30 -37.07 2.23
CA GLU A 148 21.06 -38.50 2.40
C GLU A 148 19.61 -38.75 2.84
N CYS A 149 18.90 -39.67 2.17
CA CYS A 149 17.48 -39.93 2.39
C CYS A 149 17.11 -41.43 2.32
N SER A 150 15.98 -41.80 2.91
CA SER A 150 15.38 -43.12 2.74
C SER A 150 13.93 -42.97 2.30
N ALA A 151 13.66 -43.36 1.06
CA ALA A 151 12.29 -43.50 0.56
C ALA A 151 11.49 -44.60 1.29
N LYS A 152 12.16 -45.51 2.02
CA LYS A 152 11.51 -46.61 2.74
C LYS A 152 10.98 -46.19 4.11
N THR A 153 11.74 -45.36 4.84
CA THR A 153 11.37 -44.83 6.17
C THR A 153 10.96 -43.35 6.10
N PRO A 154 10.42 -42.89 4.96
CA PRO A 154 10.35 -41.49 4.49
C PRO A 154 11.27 -40.46 5.18
N LEU A 155 12.56 -40.79 5.36
CA LEU A 155 13.50 -39.93 6.06
C LEU A 155 14.21 -39.01 5.06
N ASN A 156 14.22 -37.71 5.34
CA ASN A 156 14.87 -36.67 4.52
C ASN A 156 14.37 -36.55 3.07
N VAL A 157 13.24 -37.17 2.72
CA VAL A 157 12.71 -37.15 1.35
C VAL A 157 12.26 -35.73 0.97
N SER A 158 11.57 -35.04 1.88
CA SER A 158 11.10 -33.66 1.68
C SER A 158 12.27 -32.68 1.55
N GLU A 159 13.35 -32.93 2.30
CA GLU A 159 14.56 -32.12 2.36
C GLU A 159 15.29 -32.10 1.01
N VAL A 160 15.31 -33.22 0.27
CA VAL A 160 15.85 -33.27 -1.09
C VAL A 160 15.17 -32.23 -2.00
N PHE A 161 13.84 -32.18 -1.97
CA PHE A 161 13.07 -31.25 -2.80
C PHE A 161 13.16 -29.81 -2.29
N TYR A 162 13.22 -29.63 -0.96
CA TYR A 162 13.43 -28.32 -0.34
C TYR A 162 14.77 -27.70 -0.77
N PHE A 163 15.89 -28.44 -0.65
CA PHE A 163 17.20 -27.96 -1.07
C PHE A 163 17.29 -27.73 -2.58
N ALA A 164 16.67 -28.60 -3.38
CA ALA A 164 16.60 -28.41 -4.83
C ALA A 164 15.85 -27.13 -5.21
N GLN A 165 14.71 -26.86 -4.57
CA GLN A 165 13.96 -25.62 -4.78
C GLN A 165 14.78 -24.39 -4.34
N LYS A 166 15.40 -24.46 -3.16
CA LYS A 166 16.23 -23.37 -2.61
C LYS A 166 17.42 -23.03 -3.51
N ALA A 167 18.08 -24.02 -4.09
CA ALA A 167 19.21 -23.82 -5.01
C ALA A 167 18.84 -22.98 -6.25
N VAL A 168 17.62 -23.16 -6.76
CA VAL A 168 17.11 -22.39 -7.91
C VAL A 168 16.67 -21.00 -7.49
N LEU A 169 15.96 -20.90 -6.37
CA LEU A 169 15.40 -19.64 -5.91
C LEU A 169 16.45 -18.74 -5.28
N HIS A 170 17.51 -19.26 -4.67
CA HIS A 170 18.49 -18.48 -3.93
C HIS A 170 19.92 -18.84 -4.36
N PRO A 171 20.26 -18.65 -5.64
CA PRO A 171 21.52 -19.14 -6.17
C PRO A 171 22.72 -18.47 -5.48
N THR A 172 23.71 -19.27 -5.10
CA THR A 172 24.94 -18.78 -4.45
C THR A 172 25.88 -18.12 -5.46
N ALA A 173 25.91 -18.64 -6.68
CA ALA A 173 26.87 -18.29 -7.73
C ALA A 173 26.98 -16.77 -8.04
N PRO A 174 25.90 -15.97 -8.12
CA PRO A 174 26.05 -14.51 -8.37
C PRO A 174 26.51 -13.74 -7.12
N LEU A 175 26.32 -14.28 -5.92
CA LEU A 175 26.58 -13.56 -4.67
C LEU A 175 28.03 -13.73 -4.17
N TYR A 176 28.56 -14.95 -4.24
CA TYR A 176 29.74 -15.33 -3.48
C TYR A 176 30.67 -16.23 -4.29
N ASP A 177 31.98 -16.03 -4.11
CA ASP A 177 33.01 -16.93 -4.60
C ASP A 177 33.44 -17.87 -3.47
N SER A 178 33.14 -19.17 -3.63
CA SER A 178 33.46 -20.18 -2.63
C SER A 178 34.94 -20.54 -2.56
N ARG A 179 35.76 -20.21 -3.58
CA ARG A 179 37.21 -20.48 -3.58
C ARG A 179 37.97 -19.40 -2.82
N ASP A 180 37.65 -18.15 -3.13
CA ASP A 180 38.33 -16.99 -2.55
C ASP A 180 37.66 -16.53 -1.23
N HIS A 181 36.55 -17.17 -0.87
CA HIS A 181 35.74 -16.86 0.30
C HIS A 181 35.25 -15.40 0.39
N VAL A 182 35.01 -14.76 -0.76
CA VAL A 182 34.61 -13.34 -0.85
C VAL A 182 33.30 -13.12 -1.62
N LEU A 183 32.60 -12.04 -1.28
CA LEU A 183 31.46 -11.56 -2.08
C LEU A 183 31.93 -11.12 -3.47
N LYS A 184 31.13 -11.44 -4.50
CA LYS A 184 31.43 -11.00 -5.87
C LYS A 184 31.24 -9.48 -6.02
N PRO A 185 31.99 -8.81 -6.92
CA PRO A 185 31.93 -7.36 -7.06
C PRO A 185 30.52 -6.79 -7.32
N ALA A 186 29.69 -7.48 -8.10
CA ALA A 186 28.31 -7.07 -8.36
C ALA A 186 27.42 -7.14 -7.09
N CYS A 187 27.62 -8.16 -6.26
CA CYS A 187 26.91 -8.31 -4.97
C CYS A 187 27.34 -7.22 -4.00
N VAL A 188 28.65 -6.95 -3.92
CA VAL A 188 29.19 -5.84 -3.13
C VAL A 188 28.59 -4.51 -3.57
N ALA A 189 28.59 -4.21 -4.88
CA ALA A 189 28.01 -2.97 -5.40
C ALA A 189 26.51 -2.85 -5.05
N ALA A 190 25.75 -3.95 -5.17
CA ALA A 190 24.33 -3.98 -4.84
C ALA A 190 24.09 -3.70 -3.35
N LEU A 191 24.82 -4.38 -2.45
CA LEU A 191 24.70 -4.22 -1.01
C LEU A 191 25.19 -2.85 -0.53
N LYS A 192 26.27 -2.30 -1.11
CA LYS A 192 26.72 -0.92 -0.83
C LYS A 192 25.66 0.11 -1.19
N ARG A 193 24.98 -0.07 -2.33
CA ARG A 193 23.84 0.79 -2.68
C ARG A 193 22.72 0.66 -1.65
N ILE A 194 22.38 -0.56 -1.22
CA ILE A 194 21.33 -0.78 -0.21
C ILE A 194 21.71 -0.09 1.10
N PHE A 195 22.94 -0.26 1.58
CA PHE A 195 23.47 0.41 2.76
C PHE A 195 23.25 1.92 2.68
N LYS A 196 23.69 2.56 1.58
CA LYS A 196 23.53 3.99 1.34
C LYS A 196 22.07 4.47 1.28
N LEU A 197 21.13 3.59 0.95
CA LEU A 197 19.70 3.92 0.94
C LEU A 197 19.06 3.75 2.32
N CYS A 198 19.64 2.91 3.18
CA CYS A 198 19.18 2.67 4.54
C CYS A 198 19.79 3.65 5.56
N ASP A 199 20.97 4.18 5.25
CA ASP A 199 21.59 5.29 5.95
C ASP A 199 20.81 6.55 5.58
N VAL A 200 19.81 6.93 6.39
CA VAL A 200 18.86 8.01 6.07
C VAL A 200 19.52 9.36 6.29
N ASN A 201 20.30 9.49 7.36
CA ASN A 201 20.95 10.74 7.75
C ASN A 201 22.32 10.99 7.05
N LYS A 202 22.83 10.00 6.30
CA LYS A 202 24.11 10.03 5.55
C LYS A 202 25.34 10.19 6.43
N ASP A 203 25.30 9.69 7.67
CA ASP A 203 26.44 9.72 8.58
C ASP A 203 27.45 8.56 8.33
N GLY A 204 27.12 7.64 7.43
CA GLY A 204 27.95 6.51 7.04
C GLY A 204 27.88 5.31 7.99
N ILE A 205 26.92 5.29 8.91
CA ILE A 205 26.58 4.14 9.75
C ILE A 205 25.09 3.81 9.61
N LEU A 206 24.70 2.61 10.05
CA LEU A 206 23.30 2.26 10.29
C LEU A 206 23.09 2.15 11.79
N ASP A 207 22.38 3.12 12.35
CA ASP A 207 22.09 3.15 13.78
C ASP A 207 20.96 2.15 14.16
N ALA A 208 20.52 2.18 15.42
CA ALA A 208 19.47 1.27 15.88
C ALA A 208 18.10 1.56 15.24
N SER A 209 17.81 2.79 14.88
CA SER A 209 16.57 3.19 14.21
C SER A 209 16.58 2.71 12.76
N GLU A 210 17.65 3.02 12.04
CA GLU A 210 17.82 2.67 10.62
C GLU A 210 17.90 1.16 10.41
N LEU A 211 18.60 0.43 11.28
CA LEU A 211 18.62 -1.04 11.23
C LEU A 211 17.25 -1.65 11.49
N ASN A 212 16.45 -1.06 12.38
CA ASN A 212 15.08 -1.52 12.63
C ASN A 212 14.15 -1.21 11.47
N GLU A 213 14.29 -0.06 10.84
CA GLU A 213 13.53 0.29 9.64
C GLU A 213 13.92 -0.62 8.46
N PHE A 214 15.21 -0.86 8.27
CA PHE A 214 15.72 -1.85 7.31
C PHE A 214 15.12 -3.25 7.54
N GLN A 215 15.04 -3.68 8.81
CA GLN A 215 14.48 -4.97 9.19
C GLN A 215 12.98 -5.05 8.94
N ARG A 216 12.21 -4.03 9.33
CA ARG A 216 10.79 -3.94 9.00
C ARG A 216 10.58 -3.95 7.49
N LYS A 217 11.40 -3.22 6.73
CA LYS A 217 11.31 -3.17 5.27
C LYS A 217 11.58 -4.54 4.64
N CYS A 218 12.62 -5.25 5.07
CA CYS A 218 13.04 -6.50 4.42
C CYS A 218 12.31 -7.75 4.93
N PHE A 219 11.95 -7.78 6.22
CA PHE A 219 11.49 -8.99 6.91
C PHE A 219 10.17 -8.81 7.66
N ASP A 220 9.54 -7.63 7.57
CA ASP A 220 8.25 -7.30 8.21
C ASP A 220 8.25 -7.49 9.75
N ALA A 221 9.44 -7.40 10.36
CA ALA A 221 9.65 -7.50 11.81
C ALA A 221 10.81 -6.60 12.25
N PRO A 222 10.71 -5.87 13.38
CA PRO A 222 11.85 -5.16 13.97
C PRO A 222 12.73 -6.14 14.77
N LEU A 223 13.97 -5.71 15.04
CA LEU A 223 14.87 -6.41 15.95
C LEU A 223 14.67 -5.96 17.39
N GLN A 224 14.79 -6.90 18.32
CA GLN A 224 14.90 -6.54 19.73
C GLN A 224 16.27 -5.91 19.99
N LEU A 225 16.34 -4.96 20.93
CA LEU A 225 17.58 -4.24 21.24
C LEU A 225 18.75 -5.18 21.56
N GLN A 226 18.46 -6.26 22.30
CA GLN A 226 19.44 -7.26 22.71
C GLN A 226 19.96 -8.10 21.54
N GLU A 227 19.13 -8.36 20.51
CA GLU A 227 19.56 -9.01 19.27
C GLU A 227 20.50 -8.11 18.48
N LEU A 228 20.17 -6.82 18.41
CA LEU A 228 20.95 -5.81 17.71
C LEU A 228 22.35 -5.65 18.31
N GLU A 229 22.43 -5.59 19.64
CA GLU A 229 23.70 -5.56 20.37
C GLU A 229 24.54 -6.81 20.08
N GLY A 230 23.92 -8.00 20.11
CA GLY A 230 24.61 -9.25 19.77
C GLY A 230 25.17 -9.29 18.34
N ILE A 231 24.47 -8.71 17.37
CA ILE A 231 24.98 -8.56 15.99
C ILE A 231 26.20 -7.66 15.97
N LYS A 232 26.12 -6.50 16.64
CA LYS A 232 27.21 -5.50 16.67
C LYS A 232 28.45 -6.07 17.32
N GLU A 233 28.32 -6.77 18.44
CA GLU A 233 29.42 -7.46 19.11
C GLU A 233 30.09 -8.49 18.19
N MET A 234 29.28 -9.32 17.50
CA MET A 234 29.79 -10.33 16.57
C MET A 234 30.57 -9.70 15.40
N VAL A 235 30.06 -8.61 14.82
CA VAL A 235 30.73 -7.88 13.74
C VAL A 235 32.01 -7.23 14.27
N GLN A 236 31.98 -6.61 15.44
CA GLN A 236 33.12 -5.91 16.02
C GLN A 236 34.28 -6.86 16.37
N GLU A 237 33.99 -8.11 16.76
CA GLU A 237 35.00 -9.13 17.04
C GLU A 237 35.72 -9.63 15.77
N HIS A 238 35.05 -9.63 14.61
CA HIS A 238 35.55 -10.31 13.41
C HIS A 238 35.81 -9.40 12.20
N ALA A 239 35.32 -8.17 12.20
CA ALA A 239 35.51 -7.19 11.14
C ALA A 239 36.02 -5.87 11.73
N GLU A 240 37.32 -5.61 11.57
CA GLU A 240 37.95 -4.37 12.02
C GLU A 240 37.30 -3.16 11.34
N GLY A 241 36.80 -2.20 12.14
CA GLY A 241 36.04 -1.05 11.63
C GLY A 241 34.62 -1.36 11.16
N GLY A 242 34.10 -2.57 11.43
CA GLY A 242 32.73 -2.97 11.08
C GLY A 242 31.63 -2.28 11.91
N VAL A 243 31.97 -1.74 13.08
CA VAL A 243 31.08 -0.97 13.95
C VAL A 243 31.76 0.34 14.33
N ARG A 244 31.04 1.46 14.23
CA ARG A 244 31.51 2.80 14.60
C ARG A 244 30.38 3.55 15.30
N ASP A 245 30.68 4.21 16.42
CA ASP A 245 29.73 5.01 17.21
C ASP A 245 28.43 4.26 17.57
N GLY A 246 28.54 2.95 17.78
CA GLY A 246 27.38 2.10 18.08
C GLY A 246 26.49 1.78 16.88
N GLY A 247 26.82 2.20 15.66
CA GLY A 247 26.16 1.83 14.41
C GLY A 247 26.99 0.88 13.54
N LEU A 248 26.31 0.20 12.61
CA LEU A 248 26.95 -0.73 11.67
C LEU A 248 27.52 0.05 10.48
N THR A 249 28.80 -0.11 10.16
CA THR A 249 29.41 0.55 8.99
C THR A 249 29.12 -0.21 7.69
N GLU A 250 29.41 0.39 6.54
CA GLU A 250 29.33 -0.30 5.23
C GLU A 250 30.12 -1.62 5.23
N ALA A 251 31.33 -1.61 5.81
CA ALA A 251 32.17 -2.79 5.94
C ALA A 251 31.53 -3.86 6.84
N GLY A 252 30.95 -3.45 7.97
CA GLY A 252 30.22 -4.34 8.87
C GLY A 252 28.98 -4.96 8.22
N PHE A 253 28.24 -4.18 7.43
CA PHE A 253 27.06 -4.64 6.69
C PHE A 253 27.42 -5.69 5.63
N LEU A 254 28.51 -5.47 4.87
CA LEU A 254 29.03 -6.45 3.92
C LEU A 254 29.53 -7.73 4.61
N TYR A 255 30.19 -7.58 5.76
CA TYR A 255 30.65 -8.72 6.56
C TYR A 255 29.47 -9.56 7.08
N LEU A 256 28.42 -8.92 7.59
CA LEU A 256 27.21 -9.60 8.06
C LEU A 256 26.57 -10.46 6.94
N HIS A 257 26.44 -9.90 5.74
CA HIS A 257 25.93 -10.64 4.58
C HIS A 257 26.87 -11.77 4.12
N THR A 258 28.18 -11.61 4.29
CA THR A 258 29.16 -12.67 4.04
C THR A 258 28.92 -13.86 4.98
N ILE A 259 28.70 -13.59 6.27
CA ILE A 259 28.43 -14.62 7.28
C ILE A 259 27.11 -15.35 7.04
N PHE A 260 26.06 -14.64 6.61
CA PHE A 260 24.80 -15.31 6.24
C PHE A 260 25.00 -16.32 5.12
N ILE A 261 25.75 -15.95 4.08
CA ILE A 261 26.03 -16.84 2.95
C ILE A 261 26.86 -18.04 3.39
N GLN A 262 27.93 -17.82 4.16
CA GLN A 262 28.79 -18.89 4.67
C GLN A 262 28.04 -19.87 5.58
N ARG A 263 27.01 -19.41 6.30
CA ARG A 263 26.14 -20.24 7.15
C ARG A 263 24.95 -20.86 6.40
N GLY A 264 24.92 -20.80 5.07
CA GLY A 264 23.84 -21.38 4.25
C GLY A 264 22.51 -20.62 4.29
N ARG A 265 22.50 -19.39 4.83
CA ARG A 265 21.33 -18.49 4.92
C ARG A 265 21.26 -17.53 3.73
N LEU A 266 21.36 -18.08 2.52
CA LEU A 266 21.32 -17.33 1.25
C LEU A 266 20.02 -16.53 1.08
N GLU A 267 18.92 -17.08 1.58
CA GLU A 267 17.58 -16.48 1.55
C GLU A 267 17.54 -15.08 2.18
N THR A 268 18.29 -14.87 3.27
CA THR A 268 18.33 -13.57 3.97
C THR A 268 18.90 -12.48 3.07
N THR A 269 20.03 -12.76 2.40
CA THR A 269 20.66 -11.82 1.46
C THR A 269 19.78 -11.60 0.22
N TRP A 270 19.20 -12.66 -0.32
CA TRP A 270 18.32 -12.54 -1.49
C TRP A 270 17.01 -11.79 -1.20
N THR A 271 16.43 -11.96 -0.02
CA THR A 271 15.25 -11.21 0.41
C THR A 271 15.54 -9.72 0.44
N VAL A 272 16.67 -9.32 1.02
CA VAL A 272 17.15 -7.93 1.01
C VAL A 272 17.32 -7.42 -0.43
N LEU A 273 18.08 -8.13 -1.27
CA LEU A 273 18.30 -7.74 -2.67
C LEU A 273 16.97 -7.55 -3.44
N ARG A 274 16.01 -8.47 -3.27
CA ARG A 274 14.71 -8.40 -3.95
C ARG A 274 13.84 -7.26 -3.44
N LYS A 275 13.85 -6.98 -2.13
CA LYS A 275 13.10 -5.86 -1.56
C LYS A 275 13.57 -4.52 -2.14
N PHE A 276 14.84 -4.43 -2.51
CA PHE A 276 15.45 -3.28 -3.17
C PHE A 276 15.47 -3.36 -4.70
N GLY A 277 14.71 -4.30 -5.29
CA GLY A 277 14.41 -4.34 -6.73
C GLY A 277 15.38 -5.14 -7.60
N TYR A 278 16.38 -5.80 -7.01
CA TYR A 278 17.37 -6.59 -7.74
C TYR A 278 16.80 -7.94 -8.21
N ALA A 279 17.20 -8.34 -9.42
CA ALA A 279 16.98 -9.67 -9.98
C ALA A 279 18.15 -10.62 -9.68
N GLU A 280 18.06 -11.85 -10.19
CA GLU A 280 19.06 -12.92 -10.02
C GLU A 280 20.44 -12.57 -10.65
N ASP A 281 20.46 -11.65 -11.62
CA ASP A 281 21.68 -11.12 -12.24
C ASP A 281 22.25 -9.88 -11.52
N LEU A 282 21.68 -9.54 -10.37
CA LEU A 282 22.03 -8.37 -9.56
C LEU A 282 21.87 -7.03 -10.29
N ARG A 283 20.95 -6.97 -11.26
CA ARG A 283 20.49 -5.71 -11.87
C ARG A 283 19.11 -5.35 -11.34
N LEU A 284 18.84 -4.05 -11.26
CA LEU A 284 17.50 -3.56 -10.93
C LEU A 284 16.54 -3.89 -12.06
N THR A 285 15.39 -4.46 -11.72
CA THR A 285 14.39 -4.85 -12.71
C THR A 285 13.76 -3.62 -13.38
N GLU A 286 13.39 -3.74 -14.66
CA GLU A 286 12.68 -2.68 -15.38
C GLU A 286 11.35 -2.32 -14.71
N LYS A 287 10.61 -3.33 -14.22
CA LYS A 287 9.37 -3.12 -13.45
C LYS A 287 9.62 -2.31 -12.17
N PHE A 288 10.78 -2.51 -11.53
CA PHE A 288 11.18 -1.69 -10.41
C PHE A 288 11.49 -0.27 -10.89
N LEU A 289 12.38 -0.05 -11.85
CA LEU A 289 12.78 1.30 -12.28
C LEU A 289 11.64 2.11 -12.91
N SER A 290 10.82 1.50 -13.76
CA SER A 290 9.73 2.14 -14.50
C SER A 290 8.44 1.35 -14.27
N PRO A 291 7.76 1.49 -13.12
CA PRO A 291 6.47 0.87 -12.89
C PRO A 291 5.46 1.35 -13.94
N LYS A 292 4.41 0.54 -14.17
CA LYS A 292 3.36 0.89 -15.14
C LYS A 292 2.66 2.18 -14.69
N PHE A 293 2.73 3.21 -15.52
CA PHE A 293 2.11 4.52 -15.30
C PHE A 293 1.49 5.00 -16.62
N ASP A 294 0.16 4.93 -16.70
CA ASP A 294 -0.58 5.22 -17.93
C ASP A 294 -0.92 6.71 -18.00
N VAL A 295 -0.38 7.42 -19.00
CA VAL A 295 -0.66 8.85 -19.24
C VAL A 295 -1.65 8.98 -20.40
N PRO A 296 -2.87 9.50 -20.17
CA PRO A 296 -3.84 9.72 -21.24
C PRO A 296 -3.32 10.70 -22.30
N PRO A 297 -3.81 10.61 -23.55
CA PRO A 297 -3.47 11.58 -24.58
C PRO A 297 -3.82 13.01 -24.16
N ASP A 298 -3.01 13.99 -24.55
CA ASP A 298 -3.22 15.42 -24.27
C ASP A 298 -3.12 15.82 -22.77
N CYS A 299 -2.74 14.89 -21.89
CA CYS A 299 -2.32 15.16 -20.52
C CYS A 299 -0.80 15.35 -20.43
N SER A 300 -0.33 15.84 -19.29
CA SER A 300 1.08 15.94 -18.94
C SER A 300 1.31 15.33 -17.57
N VAL A 301 2.58 15.16 -17.21
CA VAL A 301 2.97 14.62 -15.91
C VAL A 301 3.73 15.69 -15.15
N GLU A 302 3.37 15.89 -13.90
CA GLU A 302 4.04 16.80 -12.98
C GLU A 302 4.46 16.03 -11.72
N LEU A 303 5.36 16.60 -10.94
CA LEU A 303 5.60 16.11 -9.58
C LEU A 303 4.37 16.36 -8.72
N SER A 304 4.00 15.38 -7.91
CA SER A 304 3.01 15.54 -6.84
C SER A 304 3.64 16.27 -5.65
N PRO A 305 2.85 16.70 -4.64
CA PRO A 305 3.40 17.24 -3.40
C PRO A 305 4.42 16.30 -2.72
N LEU A 306 4.18 14.98 -2.77
CA LEU A 306 5.12 13.97 -2.25
C LEU A 306 6.41 13.89 -3.08
N GLY A 307 6.31 14.09 -4.39
CA GLY A 307 7.49 14.15 -5.27
C GLY A 307 8.37 15.36 -4.99
N TYR A 308 7.76 16.54 -4.80
CA TYR A 308 8.49 17.75 -4.41
C TYR A 308 9.13 17.59 -3.03
N GLN A 309 8.37 17.11 -2.04
CA GLN A 309 8.88 16.86 -0.69
C GLN A 309 10.11 15.95 -0.73
N PHE A 310 10.02 14.82 -1.44
CA PHE A 310 11.15 13.89 -1.56
C PHE A 310 12.40 14.55 -2.16
N PHE A 311 12.27 15.33 -3.24
CA PHE A 311 13.43 15.98 -3.84
C PHE A 311 13.98 17.12 -2.99
N THR A 312 13.16 17.79 -2.19
CA THR A 312 13.61 18.74 -1.17
C THR A 312 14.39 18.03 -0.07
N ASP A 313 13.85 16.93 0.48
CA ASP A 313 14.53 16.16 1.54
C ASP A 313 15.90 15.64 1.05
N ILE A 314 15.98 15.14 -0.19
CA ILE A 314 17.25 14.75 -0.81
C ILE A 314 18.20 15.94 -0.96
N PHE A 315 17.71 17.11 -1.35
CA PHE A 315 18.56 18.30 -1.45
C PHE A 315 19.17 18.66 -0.10
N GLU A 316 18.32 18.81 0.93
CA GLU A 316 18.72 19.22 2.28
C GLU A 316 19.65 18.21 2.94
N THR A 317 19.45 16.91 2.66
CA THR A 317 20.31 15.84 3.20
C THR A 317 21.75 15.91 2.66
N PHE A 318 21.93 16.38 1.43
CA PHE A 318 23.24 16.41 0.76
C PHE A 318 23.89 17.80 0.68
N ASP A 319 23.15 18.87 1.01
CA ASP A 319 23.67 20.22 1.25
C ASP A 319 24.38 20.26 2.60
N LYS A 320 25.63 19.79 2.63
CA LYS A 320 26.37 19.53 3.89
C LYS A 320 26.83 20.81 4.56
N ASP A 321 27.08 21.86 3.78
CA ASP A 321 27.48 23.16 4.30
C ASP A 321 26.30 24.13 4.49
N GLN A 322 25.08 23.68 4.19
CA GLN A 322 23.82 24.40 4.41
C GLN A 322 23.82 25.78 3.75
N ASP A 323 24.44 25.88 2.57
CA ASP A 323 24.53 27.12 1.82
C ASP A 323 23.34 27.31 0.84
N GLY A 324 22.46 26.31 0.77
CA GLY A 324 21.28 26.32 -0.10
C GLY A 324 21.60 26.01 -1.56
N ALA A 325 22.80 25.49 -1.85
CA ALA A 325 23.24 25.13 -3.21
C ALA A 325 24.12 23.85 -3.24
N LEU A 326 23.78 22.90 -4.10
CA LEU A 326 24.58 21.68 -4.27
C LEU A 326 25.78 21.92 -5.19
N LYS A 327 26.99 21.74 -4.66
CA LYS A 327 28.24 21.76 -5.41
C LYS A 327 28.44 20.49 -6.22
N THR A 328 29.41 20.51 -7.13
CA THR A 328 29.71 19.36 -8.01
C THR A 328 29.96 18.07 -7.22
N ALA A 329 30.71 18.15 -6.11
CA ALA A 329 30.99 16.98 -5.27
C ALA A 329 29.74 16.43 -4.56
N GLU A 330 28.86 17.30 -4.07
CA GLU A 330 27.59 16.90 -3.42
C GLU A 330 26.64 16.28 -4.45
N LEU A 331 26.55 16.84 -5.66
CA LEU A 331 25.79 16.26 -6.76
C LEU A 331 26.31 14.86 -7.15
N GLU A 332 27.63 14.65 -7.18
CA GLU A 332 28.21 13.32 -7.41
C GLU A 332 27.81 12.33 -6.30
N GLU A 333 27.73 12.80 -5.04
CA GLU A 333 27.32 12.00 -3.90
C GLU A 333 25.82 11.64 -3.93
N VAL A 334 24.94 12.60 -4.25
CA VAL A 334 23.49 12.42 -4.45
C VAL A 334 23.25 11.29 -5.45
N PHE A 335 23.95 11.33 -6.59
CA PHE A 335 23.77 10.36 -7.65
C PHE A 335 24.60 9.08 -7.49
N SER A 336 25.31 8.90 -6.37
CA SER A 336 26.17 7.73 -6.14
C SER A 336 25.42 6.39 -6.01
N THR A 337 24.11 6.43 -5.79
CA THR A 337 23.20 5.26 -5.79
C THR A 337 22.50 5.03 -7.14
N SER A 338 22.86 5.82 -8.15
CA SER A 338 22.31 5.77 -9.52
C SER A 338 23.41 5.48 -10.55
N PRO A 339 23.08 5.22 -11.83
CA PRO A 339 24.06 5.08 -12.90
C PRO A 339 24.87 6.36 -13.19
N GLY A 340 24.53 7.49 -12.56
CA GLY A 340 25.17 8.79 -12.71
C GLY A 340 24.14 9.92 -12.78
N ASN A 341 24.60 11.16 -12.98
CA ASN A 341 23.71 12.31 -13.12
C ASN A 341 22.86 12.19 -14.41
N PRO A 342 21.50 12.26 -14.34
CA PRO A 342 20.62 12.10 -15.50
C PRO A 342 20.82 13.18 -16.57
N TRP A 343 21.38 14.32 -16.18
CA TRP A 343 21.54 15.52 -16.99
C TRP A 343 22.98 15.76 -17.45
N ALA A 344 23.89 14.80 -17.22
CA ALA A 344 25.31 14.93 -17.59
C ALA A 344 25.53 15.29 -19.07
N THR A 345 24.61 14.91 -19.96
CA THR A 345 24.67 15.19 -21.40
C THR A 345 23.98 16.50 -21.81
N GLN A 346 23.28 17.16 -20.90
CA GLN A 346 22.42 18.34 -21.17
C GLN A 346 23.09 19.68 -20.81
N LYS A 347 24.41 19.69 -20.55
CA LYS A 347 25.14 20.86 -20.03
C LYS A 347 24.60 21.37 -18.68
N PHE A 348 23.96 20.52 -17.88
CA PHE A 348 23.62 20.86 -16.51
C PHE A 348 24.89 21.27 -15.73
N PRO A 349 24.86 22.36 -14.93
CA PRO A 349 23.69 23.12 -14.47
C PRO A 349 23.34 24.38 -15.29
N ASP A 350 23.82 24.53 -16.53
CA ASP A 350 23.45 25.67 -17.39
C ASP A 350 21.97 25.71 -17.78
N THR A 351 21.25 24.61 -17.57
CA THR A 351 19.83 24.45 -17.88
C THR A 351 18.90 25.04 -16.83
N THR A 352 19.42 25.44 -15.67
CA THR A 352 18.62 25.91 -14.54
C THR A 352 19.38 26.98 -13.73
N LEU A 353 18.75 27.50 -12.67
CA LEU A 353 19.40 28.44 -11.76
C LEU A 353 20.58 27.80 -11.03
N SER A 354 21.67 28.56 -10.95
CA SER A 354 22.83 28.29 -10.13
C SER A 354 23.24 29.58 -9.40
N ASP A 355 23.95 29.44 -8.30
CA ASP A 355 24.57 30.58 -7.62
C ASP A 355 25.76 31.15 -8.45
N ASP A 356 26.45 32.14 -7.89
CA ASP A 356 27.62 32.78 -8.50
C ASP A 356 28.83 31.83 -8.65
N THR A 357 28.85 30.72 -7.90
CA THR A 357 29.91 29.70 -7.96
C THR A 357 29.62 28.60 -8.99
N GLY A 358 28.39 28.56 -9.51
CA GLY A 358 27.90 27.53 -10.41
C GLY A 358 27.28 26.31 -9.70
N ALA A 359 27.10 26.38 -8.39
CA ALA A 359 26.38 25.39 -7.58
C ALA A 359 24.86 25.52 -7.77
N VAL A 360 24.14 24.40 -7.69
CA VAL A 360 22.72 24.33 -8.06
C VAL A 360 21.86 24.66 -6.85
N THR A 361 21.08 25.74 -6.91
CA THR A 361 20.19 26.13 -5.81
C THR A 361 19.02 25.16 -5.67
N LEU A 362 18.34 25.13 -4.50
CA LEU A 362 17.13 24.34 -4.30
C LEU A 362 16.05 24.62 -5.36
N GLN A 363 15.84 25.90 -5.69
CA GLN A 363 14.93 26.33 -6.75
C GLN A 363 15.35 25.75 -8.11
N GLY A 364 16.64 25.81 -8.44
CA GLY A 364 17.18 25.26 -9.67
C GLY A 364 17.05 23.73 -9.74
N TRP A 365 17.25 23.04 -8.62
CA TRP A 365 17.09 21.60 -8.45
C TRP A 365 15.65 21.13 -8.67
N LEU A 366 14.69 21.76 -8.00
CA LEU A 366 13.26 21.43 -8.16
C LEU A 366 12.77 21.75 -9.57
N ALA A 367 13.19 22.89 -10.13
CA ALA A 367 12.89 23.26 -11.51
C ALA A 367 13.40 22.21 -12.52
N GLN A 368 14.63 21.72 -12.33
CA GLN A 368 15.22 20.70 -13.19
C GLN A 368 14.46 19.36 -13.11
N TRP A 369 14.01 18.94 -11.93
CA TRP A 369 13.16 17.75 -11.78
C TRP A 369 11.76 17.95 -12.37
N SER A 370 11.18 19.14 -12.25
CA SER A 370 9.90 19.48 -12.91
C SER A 370 10.01 19.41 -14.42
N MET A 371 11.08 19.94 -15.01
CA MET A 371 11.36 19.81 -16.45
C MET A 371 11.55 18.34 -16.85
N THR A 372 12.33 17.58 -16.09
CA THR A 372 12.59 16.16 -16.37
C THR A 372 11.28 15.36 -16.36
N THR A 373 10.42 15.63 -15.38
CA THR A 373 9.13 14.95 -15.24
C THR A 373 8.17 15.29 -16.38
N LEU A 374 8.12 16.56 -16.78
CA LEU A 374 7.29 17.00 -17.91
C LEU A 374 7.73 16.37 -19.24
N LEU A 375 9.03 16.31 -19.49
CA LEU A 375 9.59 15.87 -20.77
C LEU A 375 9.78 14.35 -20.85
N ASP A 376 10.15 13.72 -19.74
CA ASP A 376 10.39 12.28 -19.62
C ASP A 376 10.20 11.75 -18.18
N HIS A 377 8.94 11.68 -17.75
CA HIS A 377 8.54 11.08 -16.48
C HIS A 377 9.10 9.67 -16.20
N LYS A 378 9.47 8.88 -17.21
CA LYS A 378 10.07 7.55 -16.99
C LYS A 378 11.46 7.66 -16.38
N THR A 379 12.24 8.66 -16.81
CA THR A 379 13.52 8.99 -16.18
C THR A 379 13.30 9.42 -14.73
N THR A 380 12.29 10.24 -14.44
CA THR A 380 11.94 10.60 -13.05
C THR A 380 11.62 9.36 -12.21
N LEU A 381 10.76 8.44 -12.69
CA LEU A 381 10.44 7.19 -11.99
C LEU A 381 11.69 6.33 -11.72
N ALA A 382 12.58 6.22 -12.70
CA ALA A 382 13.83 5.47 -12.53
C ALA A 382 14.71 6.10 -11.45
N TYR A 383 14.81 7.43 -11.41
CA TYR A 383 15.61 8.12 -10.41
C TYR A 383 14.98 8.16 -9.02
N LEU A 384 13.66 8.22 -8.91
CA LEU A 384 12.97 7.95 -7.64
C LEU A 384 13.32 6.56 -7.11
N ALA A 385 13.43 5.56 -7.99
CA ALA A 385 13.89 4.22 -7.63
C ALA A 385 15.36 4.19 -7.21
N TYR A 386 16.24 4.86 -7.97
CA TYR A 386 17.68 4.90 -7.70
C TYR A 386 17.97 5.57 -6.36
N LEU A 387 17.34 6.71 -6.10
CA LEU A 387 17.52 7.55 -4.91
C LEU A 387 16.74 7.04 -3.69
N GLY A 388 15.85 6.04 -3.85
CA GLY A 388 15.20 5.35 -2.73
C GLY A 388 13.94 6.03 -2.20
N TYR A 389 13.05 6.48 -3.09
CA TYR A 389 11.75 7.02 -2.70
C TYR A 389 11.01 6.10 -1.69
N PRO A 390 10.55 6.64 -0.55
CA PRO A 390 10.12 5.82 0.59
C PRO A 390 8.69 5.28 0.48
N HIS A 391 7.80 5.93 -0.29
CA HIS A 391 6.40 5.52 -0.41
C HIS A 391 6.16 4.53 -1.55
N GLU A 392 5.18 3.64 -1.39
CA GLU A 392 4.69 2.76 -2.44
C GLU A 392 3.16 2.92 -2.59
N PRO A 393 2.62 3.00 -3.82
CA PRO A 393 3.34 2.87 -5.08
C PRO A 393 4.18 4.11 -5.42
N ARG A 394 5.39 3.91 -5.94
CA ARG A 394 6.29 5.01 -6.39
C ARG A 394 5.69 5.98 -7.41
N THR A 395 4.60 5.59 -8.06
CA THR A 395 3.84 6.45 -8.97
C THR A 395 3.18 7.63 -8.26
N ASP A 396 2.99 7.57 -6.94
CA ASP A 396 2.35 8.64 -6.16
C ASP A 396 3.22 9.89 -6.02
N ALA A 397 4.52 9.79 -6.32
CA ALA A 397 5.41 10.94 -6.49
C ALA A 397 5.03 11.80 -7.70
N LEU A 398 4.22 11.28 -8.63
CA LEU A 398 3.82 11.93 -9.86
C LEU A 398 2.30 12.16 -9.89
N GLN A 399 1.88 13.19 -10.59
CA GLN A 399 0.48 13.48 -10.86
C GLN A 399 0.25 13.69 -12.36
N VAL A 400 -0.85 13.15 -12.87
CA VAL A 400 -1.29 13.36 -14.25
C VAL A 400 -2.17 14.60 -14.30
N THR A 401 -1.82 15.56 -15.14
CA THR A 401 -2.61 16.78 -15.32
C THR A 401 -3.91 16.49 -16.06
N ARG A 402 -4.86 17.43 -16.00
CA ARG A 402 -6.02 17.42 -16.88
C ARG A 402 -5.60 17.56 -18.35
N ALA A 403 -6.45 17.08 -19.25
CA ALA A 403 -6.22 17.20 -20.68
C ALA A 403 -6.24 18.67 -21.13
N ARG A 404 -5.23 19.09 -21.89
CA ARG A 404 -5.02 20.48 -22.31
C ARG A 404 -6.18 21.03 -23.12
N LYS A 405 -6.86 20.21 -23.93
CA LYS A 405 -8.09 20.59 -24.66
C LYS A 405 -9.21 21.04 -23.74
N VAL A 406 -9.33 20.47 -22.54
CA VAL A 406 -10.36 20.87 -21.56
C VAL A 406 -10.00 22.23 -20.98
N ASP A 407 -8.75 22.43 -20.59
CA ASP A 407 -8.26 23.70 -20.04
C ASP A 407 -8.37 24.83 -21.08
N ARG A 408 -7.95 24.56 -22.33
CA ARG A 408 -8.09 25.48 -23.47
C ARG A 408 -9.55 25.83 -23.76
N ARG A 409 -10.53 24.94 -23.53
CA ARG A 409 -11.97 25.29 -23.69
C ARG A 409 -12.46 26.17 -22.56
N LYS A 410 -12.12 25.85 -21.31
CA LYS A 410 -12.57 26.60 -20.11
C LYS A 410 -11.89 27.96 -19.97
N GLY A 411 -10.70 28.12 -20.56
CA GLY A 411 -9.98 29.38 -20.60
C GLY A 411 -9.12 29.69 -19.39
N LYS A 412 -9.04 28.78 -18.42
CA LYS A 412 -8.20 28.90 -17.23
C LYS A 412 -7.47 27.59 -17.02
N VAL A 413 -6.14 27.65 -16.99
CA VAL A 413 -5.25 26.51 -16.76
C VAL A 413 -4.80 26.50 -15.30
N THR A 414 -4.86 25.35 -14.62
CA THR A 414 -4.49 25.20 -13.20
C THR A 414 -3.18 24.43 -12.99
N ARG A 415 -2.45 24.14 -14.08
CA ARG A 415 -1.17 23.44 -14.05
C ARG A 415 -0.07 24.30 -13.44
N ASN A 416 1.02 23.64 -13.03
CA ASN A 416 2.17 24.31 -12.40
C ASN A 416 3.39 24.35 -13.32
N VAL A 417 3.45 23.46 -14.32
CA VAL A 417 4.59 23.39 -15.25
C VAL A 417 4.12 23.66 -16.68
N PHE A 418 4.72 24.65 -17.33
CA PHE A 418 4.36 25.08 -18.68
C PHE A 418 5.51 24.87 -19.67
N LEU A 419 5.21 24.30 -20.84
CA LEU A 419 6.17 24.11 -21.92
C LEU A 419 6.04 25.22 -22.97
N CYS A 420 7.14 25.91 -23.24
CA CYS A 420 7.19 26.97 -24.23
C CYS A 420 8.25 26.72 -25.29
N TYR A 421 7.88 26.90 -26.56
CA TYR A 421 8.80 26.84 -27.69
C TYR A 421 9.23 28.24 -28.10
N VAL A 422 10.53 28.47 -28.20
CA VAL A 422 11.12 29.76 -28.61
C VAL A 422 11.64 29.62 -30.04
N ILE A 423 10.99 30.32 -30.98
CA ILE A 423 11.13 30.11 -32.43
C ILE A 423 11.48 31.43 -33.13
N GLY A 424 12.36 31.39 -34.13
CA GLY A 424 12.80 32.60 -34.84
C GLY A 424 14.04 32.39 -35.68
N ALA A 425 14.39 33.37 -36.50
CA ALA A 425 15.54 33.29 -37.41
C ALA A 425 16.87 33.03 -36.68
N ALA A 426 17.86 32.48 -37.39
CA ALA A 426 19.22 32.38 -36.85
C ALA A 426 19.76 33.78 -36.50
N GLY A 427 20.38 33.92 -35.33
CA GLY A 427 20.89 35.22 -34.86
C GLY A 427 19.85 36.15 -34.23
N SER A 428 18.57 35.75 -34.13
CA SER A 428 17.52 36.59 -33.54
C SER A 428 17.56 36.70 -32.00
N GLY A 429 18.57 36.15 -31.32
CA GLY A 429 18.72 36.29 -29.85
C GLY A 429 17.94 35.29 -28.99
N LYS A 430 17.40 34.21 -29.58
CA LYS A 430 16.69 33.12 -28.86
C LYS A 430 17.51 32.56 -27.70
N THR A 431 18.74 32.12 -27.98
CA THR A 431 19.62 31.49 -26.97
C THR A 431 19.95 32.45 -25.83
N SER A 432 20.14 33.74 -26.14
CA SER A 432 20.37 34.77 -25.12
C SER A 432 19.15 34.93 -24.21
N LEU A 433 17.93 34.86 -24.75
CA LEU A 433 16.70 34.90 -23.97
C LEU A 433 16.57 33.70 -23.03
N LEU A 434 16.84 32.47 -23.51
CA LEU A 434 16.86 31.25 -22.68
C LEU A 434 17.89 31.34 -21.57
N ARG A 435 19.13 31.74 -21.90
CA ARG A 435 20.22 31.89 -20.92
C ARG A 435 19.88 32.91 -19.84
N SER A 436 19.30 34.04 -20.24
CA SER A 436 18.84 35.07 -19.30
C SER A 436 17.78 34.54 -18.33
N PHE A 437 16.89 33.66 -18.80
CA PHE A 437 15.87 33.04 -17.96
C PHE A 437 16.47 32.10 -16.90
N ALA A 438 17.52 31.37 -17.27
CA ALA A 438 18.28 30.52 -16.35
C ALA A 438 19.29 31.29 -15.49
N GLY A 439 19.25 32.63 -15.47
CA GLY A 439 20.16 33.47 -14.69
C GLY A 439 21.61 33.48 -15.19
N LYS A 440 21.87 33.03 -16.43
CA LYS A 440 23.23 32.94 -16.99
C LYS A 440 23.65 34.27 -17.64
N PRO A 441 24.93 34.66 -17.55
CA PRO A 441 25.41 35.91 -18.12
C PRO A 441 25.29 35.92 -19.65
N PHE A 442 25.10 37.13 -20.18
CA PHE A 442 25.11 37.39 -21.62
C PHE A 442 26.47 37.04 -22.23
N SER A 443 26.46 36.50 -23.45
CA SER A 443 27.67 36.20 -24.23
C SER A 443 27.66 37.01 -25.52
N ASP A 444 28.72 37.78 -25.78
CA ASP A 444 28.92 38.47 -27.07
C ASP A 444 29.34 37.49 -28.18
N THR A 445 29.70 36.25 -27.85
CA THR A 445 30.07 35.22 -28.85
C THR A 445 28.83 34.55 -29.42
N TYR A 446 28.67 34.61 -30.74
CA TYR A 446 27.59 33.91 -31.43
C TYR A 446 27.94 32.45 -31.69
N GLU A 447 27.14 31.55 -31.13
CA GLU A 447 27.20 30.11 -31.39
C GLU A 447 25.89 29.64 -32.05
N PRO A 448 25.93 29.07 -33.27
CA PRO A 448 24.73 28.53 -33.89
C PRO A 448 24.15 27.34 -33.11
N THR A 449 22.84 27.40 -32.84
CA THR A 449 22.08 26.31 -32.22
C THR A 449 22.09 25.08 -33.12
N SER A 450 22.83 24.04 -32.73
CA SER A 450 22.99 22.80 -33.50
C SER A 450 22.11 21.65 -32.98
N LYS A 451 21.75 21.69 -31.70
CA LYS A 451 20.91 20.70 -31.00
C LYS A 451 19.76 21.42 -30.28
N MET A 452 18.79 20.66 -29.80
CA MET A 452 17.75 21.19 -28.92
C MET A 452 18.38 21.65 -27.59
N ILE A 453 17.99 22.85 -27.13
CA ILE A 453 18.38 23.41 -25.83
C ILE A 453 17.10 23.57 -25.02
N SER A 454 17.10 23.06 -23.79
CA SER A 454 16.00 23.25 -22.84
C SER A 454 16.54 23.96 -21.60
N VAL A 455 15.82 24.97 -21.13
CA VAL A 455 16.09 25.62 -19.84
C VAL A 455 14.81 25.68 -19.02
N VAL A 456 14.95 25.70 -17.71
CA VAL A 456 13.83 25.79 -16.78
C VAL A 456 14.15 26.71 -15.62
N ASN A 457 13.15 27.44 -15.17
CA ASN A 457 13.20 28.23 -13.95
C ASN A 457 11.77 28.43 -13.42
N SER A 458 11.62 28.88 -12.18
CA SER A 458 10.34 29.29 -11.64
C SER A 458 10.05 30.77 -11.83
N VAL A 459 8.76 31.10 -11.87
CA VAL A 459 8.19 32.43 -12.02
C VAL A 459 7.07 32.54 -10.99
N ASP A 460 7.10 33.57 -10.16
CA ASP A 460 6.03 33.87 -9.21
C ASP A 460 4.89 34.61 -9.93
N ILE A 461 3.69 34.03 -9.92
CA ILE A 461 2.47 34.62 -10.46
C ILE A 461 1.41 34.64 -9.35
N ASP A 462 0.94 35.83 -8.97
CA ASP A 462 -0.07 36.04 -7.92
C ASP A 462 0.26 35.34 -6.58
N GLY A 463 1.55 35.26 -6.21
CA GLY A 463 2.01 34.60 -4.99
C GLY A 463 2.07 33.06 -5.10
N SER A 464 1.97 32.52 -6.32
CA SER A 464 2.11 31.09 -6.60
C SER A 464 3.28 30.82 -7.53
N GLU A 465 4.16 29.93 -7.11
CA GLU A 465 5.32 29.54 -7.93
C GLU A 465 4.89 28.65 -9.10
N LYS A 466 5.31 29.01 -10.31
CA LYS A 466 5.08 28.26 -11.55
C LYS A 466 6.41 27.95 -12.23
N TYR A 467 6.55 26.78 -12.82
CA TYR A 467 7.75 26.41 -13.58
C TYR A 467 7.51 26.61 -15.07
N LEU A 468 8.43 27.30 -15.72
CA LEU A 468 8.41 27.53 -17.15
C LEU A 468 9.58 26.80 -17.80
N VAL A 469 9.30 25.94 -18.78
CA VAL A 469 10.30 25.20 -19.55
C VAL A 469 10.39 25.84 -20.93
N LEU A 470 11.54 26.44 -21.26
CA LEU A 470 11.79 27.04 -22.58
C LEU A 470 12.63 26.09 -23.44
N GLN A 471 12.18 25.81 -24.66
CA GLN A 471 12.91 25.00 -25.63
C GLN A 471 13.22 25.78 -26.90
N GLU A 472 14.49 25.77 -27.30
CA GLU A 472 14.98 26.25 -28.59
C GLU A 472 15.45 25.05 -29.43
N PHE A 473 15.22 25.11 -30.75
CA PHE A 473 15.60 24.06 -31.69
C PHE A 473 16.69 24.54 -32.65
N GLY A 474 17.66 23.67 -32.92
CA GLY A 474 18.55 23.86 -34.06
C GLY A 474 17.78 23.72 -35.38
N SER A 475 18.29 24.32 -36.45
CA SER A 475 17.60 24.42 -37.75
C SER A 475 17.15 23.08 -38.35
N ARG A 476 17.86 21.99 -38.07
CA ARG A 476 17.46 20.63 -38.50
C ARG A 476 16.29 20.06 -37.70
N TYR A 477 16.22 20.33 -36.40
CA TYR A 477 15.23 19.77 -35.49
C TYR A 477 13.94 20.60 -35.44
N GLU A 478 14.01 21.90 -35.77
CA GLU A 478 12.84 22.81 -35.75
C GLU A 478 11.74 22.30 -36.69
N ALA A 479 12.07 22.03 -37.96
CA ALA A 479 11.10 21.52 -38.92
C ALA A 479 10.52 20.15 -38.55
N GLU A 480 11.33 19.26 -37.95
CA GLU A 480 10.86 17.94 -37.49
C GLU A 480 9.88 18.07 -36.31
N THR A 481 10.23 18.90 -35.32
CA THR A 481 9.40 19.12 -34.14
C THR A 481 8.08 19.79 -34.49
N LEU A 482 8.09 20.81 -35.34
CA LEU A 482 6.88 21.56 -35.73
C LEU A 482 5.94 20.79 -36.66
N ARG A 483 6.43 19.79 -37.39
CA ARG A 483 5.58 18.87 -38.17
C ARG A 483 4.88 17.83 -37.31
N ASN A 484 5.42 17.54 -36.13
CA ASN A 484 4.90 16.48 -35.27
C ASN A 484 3.80 17.03 -34.38
N SER A 485 2.53 16.78 -34.77
CA SER A 485 1.37 17.27 -34.03
C SER A 485 1.37 16.83 -32.56
N LYS A 486 1.88 15.63 -32.24
CA LYS A 486 1.97 15.16 -30.85
C LYS A 486 2.90 16.03 -29.99
N LYS A 487 3.98 16.55 -30.58
CA LYS A 487 4.92 17.46 -29.88
C LYS A 487 4.32 18.86 -29.74
N THR A 488 3.72 19.39 -30.81
CA THR A 488 3.12 20.73 -30.79
C THR A 488 1.85 20.79 -29.92
N ASP A 489 1.09 19.70 -29.81
CA ASP A 489 -0.10 19.62 -28.95
C ASP A 489 0.26 19.75 -27.47
N MET A 490 1.46 19.31 -27.06
CA MET A 490 1.98 19.44 -25.69
C MET A 490 2.45 20.86 -25.33
N VAL A 491 2.58 21.76 -26.30
CA VAL A 491 3.08 23.13 -26.06
C VAL A 491 1.99 23.99 -25.42
N ASP A 492 2.38 24.77 -24.43
CA ASP A 492 1.52 25.77 -23.79
C ASP A 492 1.54 27.10 -24.54
N VAL A 493 2.75 27.58 -24.88
CA VAL A 493 2.95 28.88 -25.54
C VAL A 493 4.06 28.80 -26.58
N ILE A 494 3.87 29.44 -27.73
CA ILE A 494 4.95 29.70 -28.68
C ILE A 494 5.40 31.15 -28.56
N VAL A 495 6.70 31.35 -28.34
CA VAL A 495 7.33 32.67 -28.33
C VAL A 495 8.06 32.86 -29.65
N TYR A 496 7.52 33.72 -30.51
CA TYR A 496 8.16 34.10 -31.76
C TYR A 496 9.11 35.27 -31.54
N VAL A 497 10.39 35.03 -31.81
CA VAL A 497 11.48 35.96 -31.57
C VAL A 497 12.03 36.51 -32.88
N HIS A 498 11.92 37.82 -33.08
CA HIS A 498 12.57 38.53 -34.17
C HIS A 498 13.55 39.56 -33.63
N ASP A 499 14.56 39.89 -34.44
CA ASP A 499 15.54 40.91 -34.15
C ASP A 499 15.00 42.26 -34.64
N SER A 500 14.87 43.25 -33.76
CA SER A 500 14.36 44.58 -34.12
C SER A 500 15.29 45.33 -35.08
N SER A 501 16.58 44.98 -35.12
CA SER A 501 17.60 45.61 -35.96
C SER A 501 17.82 44.89 -37.30
N ASP A 502 17.39 43.64 -37.44
CA ASP A 502 17.45 42.90 -38.71
C ASP A 502 16.15 43.05 -39.51
N THR A 503 16.27 43.64 -40.69
CA THR A 503 15.18 43.85 -41.64
C THR A 503 14.47 42.57 -42.12
N ASN A 504 15.10 41.40 -42.06
CA ASN A 504 14.52 40.15 -42.60
C ASN A 504 13.98 39.20 -41.53
N SER A 505 14.34 39.40 -40.26
CA SER A 505 14.09 38.43 -39.19
C SER A 505 12.60 38.13 -38.97
N PHE A 506 11.72 39.13 -39.13
CA PHE A 506 10.28 38.96 -38.96
C PHE A 506 9.62 38.12 -40.06
N SER A 507 10.12 38.20 -41.30
CA SER A 507 9.57 37.43 -42.43
C SER A 507 9.72 35.91 -42.24
N TYR A 508 10.75 35.48 -41.50
CA TYR A 508 10.95 34.09 -41.13
C TYR A 508 9.76 33.54 -40.32
N ILE A 509 9.27 34.33 -39.37
CA ILE A 509 8.20 33.94 -38.45
C ILE A 509 6.87 33.80 -39.19
N SER A 510 6.53 34.75 -40.06
CA SER A 510 5.26 34.68 -40.80
C SER A 510 5.23 33.48 -41.75
N ASN A 511 6.34 33.21 -42.46
CA ASN A 511 6.49 32.03 -43.32
C ASN A 511 6.36 30.73 -42.54
N LEU A 512 7.02 30.63 -41.38
CA LEU A 512 7.00 29.43 -40.53
C LEU A 512 5.58 29.14 -40.01
N ARG A 513 4.85 30.16 -39.57
CA ARG A 513 3.45 30.00 -39.11
C ARG A 513 2.53 29.50 -40.21
N GLN A 514 2.64 30.07 -41.42
CA GLN A 514 1.86 29.64 -42.58
C GLN A 514 2.19 28.19 -42.97
N GLN A 515 3.47 27.80 -42.89
CA GLN A 515 3.92 26.46 -43.27
C GLN A 515 3.41 25.36 -42.34
N TYR A 516 3.36 25.60 -41.02
CA TYR A 516 3.08 24.57 -40.01
C TYR A 516 1.72 24.68 -39.30
N SER A 517 0.87 25.64 -39.67
CA SER A 517 -0.50 25.77 -39.11
C SER A 517 -0.56 25.85 -37.57
N LEU A 518 0.30 26.71 -37.00
CA LEU A 518 0.51 26.83 -35.54
C LEU A 518 -0.51 27.73 -34.82
N ASP A 519 -1.52 28.24 -35.55
CA ASP A 519 -2.47 29.25 -35.05
C ASP A 519 -3.45 28.75 -33.97
N HIS A 520 -3.41 27.46 -33.65
CA HIS A 520 -4.19 26.85 -32.58
C HIS A 520 -3.50 26.92 -31.20
N ILE A 521 -2.26 27.42 -31.14
CA ILE A 521 -1.44 27.48 -29.92
C ILE A 521 -1.30 28.95 -29.47
N PRO A 522 -1.48 29.24 -28.16
CA PRO A 522 -1.24 30.56 -27.61
C PRO A 522 0.15 31.09 -27.97
N THR A 523 0.25 32.38 -28.30
CA THR A 523 1.45 32.94 -28.92
C THR A 523 1.81 34.30 -28.33
N LEU A 524 3.11 34.53 -28.15
CA LEU A 524 3.72 35.82 -27.84
C LEU A 524 4.73 36.21 -28.91
N PHE A 525 4.75 37.48 -29.32
CA PHE A 525 5.79 38.04 -30.18
C PHE A 525 6.78 38.84 -29.33
N VAL A 526 8.07 38.61 -29.56
CA VAL A 526 9.17 39.28 -28.86
C VAL A 526 10.14 39.89 -29.87
N ALA A 527 10.40 41.19 -29.71
CA ALA A 527 11.37 41.94 -30.48
C ALA A 527 12.66 42.08 -29.66
N THR A 528 13.66 41.25 -29.95
CA THR A 528 14.96 41.28 -29.27
C THR A 528 15.87 42.37 -29.81
N LYS A 529 16.93 42.67 -29.06
CA LYS A 529 17.96 43.67 -29.38
C LYS A 529 17.39 45.08 -29.48
N SER A 530 16.46 45.41 -28.59
CA SER A 530 15.87 46.75 -28.49
C SER A 530 16.88 47.84 -28.09
N ASP A 531 18.09 47.46 -27.70
CA ASP A 531 19.24 48.34 -27.49
C ASP A 531 19.88 48.84 -28.79
N LEU A 532 19.55 48.23 -29.93
CA LEU A 532 20.01 48.62 -31.27
C LEU A 532 18.96 49.47 -32.01
N ASP A 533 19.40 50.14 -33.07
CA ASP A 533 18.52 50.94 -33.92
C ASP A 533 17.39 50.09 -34.54
N LEU A 534 16.15 50.56 -34.38
CA LEU A 534 14.97 49.90 -34.93
C LEU A 534 14.99 49.94 -36.46
N ALA A 535 15.01 48.76 -37.07
CA ALA A 535 14.95 48.60 -38.52
C ALA A 535 13.53 48.34 -39.02
N LEU A 536 13.19 48.93 -40.17
CA LEU A 536 11.93 48.66 -40.86
C LEU A 536 11.92 47.24 -41.41
N GLN A 537 10.94 46.44 -41.00
CA GLN A 537 10.87 45.02 -41.37
C GLN A 537 10.41 44.87 -42.83
N ARG A 538 11.14 44.06 -43.62
CA ARG A 538 10.82 43.70 -45.01
C ARG A 538 9.71 42.65 -45.05
N HIS A 539 8.52 43.09 -44.69
CA HIS A 539 7.30 42.30 -44.67
C HIS A 539 6.13 43.18 -45.14
N GLU A 540 5.05 42.57 -45.62
CA GLU A 540 3.88 43.30 -46.15
C GLU A 540 3.30 44.31 -45.14
N VAL A 541 3.44 44.00 -43.85
CA VAL A 541 3.07 44.87 -42.73
C VAL A 541 4.10 44.80 -41.61
N GLN A 542 4.21 45.88 -40.84
CA GLN A 542 5.07 45.93 -39.66
C GLN A 542 4.58 44.99 -38.54
N PRO A 543 5.47 44.53 -37.64
CA PRO A 543 5.13 43.53 -36.61
C PRO A 543 3.96 43.90 -35.71
N ASP A 544 3.83 45.17 -35.32
CA ASP A 544 2.74 45.66 -34.49
C ASP A 544 1.39 45.58 -35.21
N VAL A 545 1.34 45.98 -36.48
CA VAL A 545 0.16 45.88 -37.34
C VAL A 545 -0.18 44.41 -37.60
N TYR A 546 0.81 43.56 -37.80
CA TYR A 546 0.63 42.12 -37.99
C TYR A 546 -0.04 41.47 -36.77
N CYS A 547 0.45 41.75 -35.56
CA CYS A 547 -0.13 41.20 -34.33
C CYS A 547 -1.57 41.70 -34.10
N ARG A 548 -1.82 43.00 -34.30
CA ARG A 548 -3.18 43.58 -34.18
C ARG A 548 -4.17 42.94 -35.16
N ARG A 549 -3.77 42.64 -36.40
CA ARG A 549 -4.62 41.95 -37.39
C ARG A 549 -5.02 40.53 -36.96
N LEU A 550 -4.23 39.91 -36.07
CA LEU A 550 -4.50 38.59 -35.53
C LEU A 550 -5.24 38.63 -34.18
N GLY A 551 -5.57 39.83 -33.68
CA GLY A 551 -6.15 40.00 -32.35
C GLY A 551 -5.17 39.72 -31.21
N LEU A 552 -3.86 39.86 -31.45
CA LEU A 552 -2.80 39.60 -30.47
C LEU A 552 -2.19 40.91 -29.95
N GLN A 553 -1.55 40.83 -28.78
CA GLN A 553 -0.73 41.92 -28.25
C GLN A 553 0.44 42.27 -29.19
N VAL A 554 0.85 43.54 -29.20
CA VAL A 554 2.01 43.98 -29.98
C VAL A 554 3.30 43.34 -29.44
N PRO A 555 4.37 43.23 -30.24
CA PRO A 555 5.59 42.58 -29.80
C PRO A 555 6.20 43.22 -28.55
N VAL A 556 6.61 42.40 -27.59
CA VAL A 556 7.33 42.84 -26.37
C VAL A 556 8.78 43.11 -26.75
N ALA A 557 9.23 44.35 -26.56
CA ALA A 557 10.61 44.73 -26.85
C ALA A 557 11.53 44.33 -25.69
N VAL A 558 12.59 43.59 -25.98
CA VAL A 558 13.55 43.10 -24.99
C VAL A 558 14.99 43.31 -25.44
N SER A 559 15.87 43.59 -24.49
CA SER A 559 17.31 43.56 -24.66
C SER A 559 17.93 42.82 -23.48
N VAL A 560 18.39 41.59 -23.75
CA VAL A 560 19.14 40.79 -22.77
C VAL A 560 20.48 41.48 -22.43
N LYS A 561 21.11 42.15 -23.40
CA LYS A 561 22.41 42.82 -23.22
C LYS A 561 22.33 43.99 -22.24
N SER A 562 21.26 44.77 -22.28
CA SER A 562 21.03 45.90 -21.36
C SER A 562 20.21 45.53 -20.12
N GLY A 563 19.86 44.24 -19.94
CA GLY A 563 19.04 43.77 -18.81
C GLY A 563 17.57 44.19 -18.86
N GLN A 564 17.09 44.69 -20.01
CA GLN A 564 15.71 45.13 -20.20
C GLN A 564 14.86 44.00 -20.76
N THR A 565 14.32 43.14 -19.90
CA THR A 565 13.51 41.97 -20.31
C THR A 565 12.00 42.18 -20.25
N ALA A 566 11.54 43.36 -19.78
CA ALA A 566 10.13 43.78 -19.76
C ALA A 566 9.16 42.74 -19.19
N ASP A 567 9.58 42.02 -18.15
CA ASP A 567 8.84 40.93 -17.50
C ASP A 567 8.28 39.88 -18.48
N VAL A 568 8.99 39.65 -19.59
CA VAL A 568 8.56 38.75 -20.68
C VAL A 568 8.21 37.34 -20.18
N PHE A 569 8.91 36.84 -19.15
CA PHE A 569 8.65 35.51 -18.58
C PHE A 569 7.34 35.46 -17.79
N HIS A 570 7.00 36.54 -17.09
CA HIS A 570 5.70 36.69 -16.42
C HIS A 570 4.58 36.71 -17.47
N ALA A 571 4.76 37.47 -18.56
CA ALA A 571 3.81 37.50 -19.67
C ALA A 571 3.62 36.12 -20.35
N ILE A 572 4.69 35.32 -20.49
CA ILE A 572 4.60 33.96 -21.01
C ILE A 572 3.75 33.08 -20.08
N CYS A 573 4.00 33.13 -18.76
CA CYS A 573 3.22 32.39 -17.77
C CYS A 573 1.75 32.83 -17.76
N ASP A 574 1.48 34.13 -17.81
CA ASP A 574 0.11 34.68 -17.84
C ASP A 574 -0.67 34.17 -19.07
N ILE A 575 -0.01 34.11 -20.23
CA ILE A 575 -0.57 33.54 -21.46
C ILE A 575 -0.82 32.04 -21.30
N ALA A 576 0.13 31.31 -20.72
CA ALA A 576 -0.03 29.87 -20.49
C ALA A 576 -1.22 29.58 -19.56
N MET A 577 -1.44 30.42 -18.56
CA MET A 577 -2.56 30.34 -17.62
C MET A 577 -3.89 30.76 -18.24
N ASN A 578 -3.87 31.74 -19.16
CA ASN A 578 -5.04 32.35 -19.80
C ASN A 578 -4.93 32.33 -21.34
N PRO A 579 -5.02 31.15 -21.97
CA PRO A 579 -4.63 30.97 -23.38
C PRO A 579 -5.51 31.69 -24.41
N HIS A 580 -6.79 31.95 -24.12
CA HIS A 580 -7.76 32.45 -25.10
C HIS A 580 -7.42 33.81 -25.71
N THR A 581 -6.83 34.70 -24.90
CA THR A 581 -6.50 36.07 -25.33
C THR A 581 -5.29 36.12 -26.24
N ALA A 582 -4.52 35.04 -26.33
CA ALA A 582 -3.26 34.96 -27.07
C ALA A 582 -3.29 33.94 -28.23
N ILE A 583 -4.46 33.38 -28.56
CA ILE A 583 -4.63 32.53 -29.74
C ILE A 583 -5.00 33.42 -30.94
N PRO A 584 -4.27 33.35 -32.08
CA PRO A 584 -4.62 34.09 -33.28
C PRO A 584 -6.10 33.90 -33.69
N GLY A 585 -6.86 35.01 -33.78
CA GLY A 585 -8.29 34.98 -34.11
C GLY A 585 -9.21 34.44 -32.99
N GLY A 586 -8.70 34.27 -31.77
CA GLY A 586 -9.45 33.77 -30.61
C GLY A 586 -10.62 34.67 -30.18
N ALA A 587 -10.47 35.99 -30.34
CA ALA A 587 -11.52 36.96 -30.02
C ALA A 587 -12.82 36.75 -30.84
N ASP A 588 -12.71 36.35 -32.11
CA ASP A 588 -13.87 36.07 -32.98
C ASP A 588 -14.48 34.68 -32.71
N ARG A 589 -13.68 33.72 -32.21
CA ARG A 589 -14.15 32.36 -31.83
C ARG A 589 -14.82 32.32 -30.46
N ALA A 590 -14.52 33.27 -29.58
CA ALA A 590 -15.15 33.40 -28.26
C ALA A 590 -16.63 33.83 -28.31
N MET A 591 -17.11 34.32 -29.46
CA MET A 591 -18.56 34.49 -29.71
C MET A 591 -19.26 33.13 -29.83
N THR A 592 -19.64 32.57 -28.68
CA THR A 592 -20.35 31.29 -28.56
C THR A 592 -21.82 31.40 -28.98
N ALA A 593 -22.48 30.25 -29.16
CA ALA A 593 -23.87 30.04 -29.62
C ALA A 593 -24.94 31.00 -29.05
N ALA A 594 -24.71 31.65 -27.90
CA ALA A 594 -25.56 32.71 -27.35
C ALA A 594 -25.65 33.97 -28.24
N ALA A 595 -24.62 34.26 -29.04
CA ALA A 595 -24.65 35.32 -30.05
C ALA A 595 -25.49 34.91 -31.28
N ARG A 596 -25.41 33.63 -31.68
CA ARG A 596 -26.27 33.06 -32.74
C ARG A 596 -27.74 32.99 -32.30
N LEU A 597 -28.02 32.66 -31.05
CA LEU A 597 -29.36 32.66 -30.48
C LEU A 597 -29.96 34.08 -30.43
N ARG A 598 -29.15 35.09 -30.07
CA ARG A 598 -29.57 36.49 -30.16
C ARG A 598 -29.86 36.94 -31.58
N MET A 599 -29.10 36.46 -32.58
CA MET A 599 -29.34 36.76 -34.00
C MET A 599 -30.58 36.06 -34.57
N TYR A 600 -30.90 34.85 -34.10
CA TYR A 600 -32.13 34.13 -34.48
C TYR A 600 -33.37 34.76 -33.85
N VAL A 601 -33.30 35.22 -32.59
CA VAL A 601 -34.40 35.93 -31.92
C VAL A 601 -34.73 37.27 -32.60
N THR A 602 -33.75 37.95 -33.22
CA THR A 602 -34.02 39.13 -34.05
C THR A 602 -34.67 38.81 -35.40
N LEU A 603 -34.50 37.59 -35.92
CA LEU A 603 -35.05 37.19 -37.23
C LEU A 603 -36.48 36.63 -37.13
N THR A 604 -36.87 36.00 -36.01
CA THR A 604 -38.25 35.52 -35.78
C THR A 604 -39.23 36.63 -35.42
N ALA A 605 -38.75 37.83 -35.11
CA ALA A 605 -39.60 38.98 -34.77
C ALA A 605 -40.19 39.73 -36.00
N MET A 606 -39.86 39.32 -37.23
CA MET A 606 -40.34 39.99 -38.45
C MET A 606 -41.55 39.34 -39.14
N VAL A 607 -42.11 38.22 -38.63
CA VAL A 607 -43.29 37.59 -39.26
C VAL A 607 -44.33 37.16 -38.22
N GLY A 608 -45.43 37.91 -38.14
CA GLY A 608 -46.70 37.50 -37.48
C GLY A 608 -46.94 38.16 -36.12
N ALA A 609 -47.37 39.42 -36.05
CA ALA A 609 -48.76 39.91 -36.16
C ALA A 609 -49.65 39.69 -34.91
N ASN A 610 -49.90 40.81 -34.23
CA ASN A 610 -51.12 41.23 -33.49
C ASN A 610 -51.61 40.39 -32.29
N PHE A 611 -51.55 40.98 -31.07
CA PHE A 611 -52.72 41.59 -30.39
C PHE A 611 -52.32 42.26 -29.05
N ASN A 612 -52.49 43.58 -29.01
CA ASN A 612 -52.87 44.53 -27.93
C ASN A 612 -52.59 44.34 -26.43
N HIS A 613 -52.24 45.52 -25.85
CA HIS A 613 -52.35 46.03 -24.46
C HIS A 613 -51.31 45.49 -23.44
N ALA A 614 -50.60 46.28 -22.64
CA ALA A 614 -50.71 47.70 -22.25
C ALA A 614 -49.32 48.27 -21.86
N ALA A 615 -49.29 49.59 -21.69
CA ALA A 615 -48.13 50.48 -21.83
C ALA A 615 -47.06 50.42 -20.72
N LEU A 616 -45.82 50.63 -21.17
CA LEU A 616 -44.66 51.12 -20.44
C LEU A 616 -44.56 52.65 -20.60
N SER A 617 -44.30 53.36 -19.50
CA SER A 617 -43.67 54.69 -19.41
C SER A 617 -43.45 54.94 -17.91
N HIS A 618 -42.36 55.44 -17.33
CA HIS A 618 -41.32 56.39 -17.69
C HIS A 618 -40.21 56.19 -16.63
N ILE A 619 -38.93 56.36 -16.98
CA ILE A 619 -37.87 56.65 -16.00
C ILE A 619 -37.09 57.84 -16.53
N MET A 620 -37.19 58.98 -15.83
CA MET A 620 -36.23 60.09 -15.83
C MET A 620 -36.15 60.64 -14.38
N ASP A 621 -34.91 60.72 -13.90
CA ASP A 621 -34.26 61.78 -13.12
C ASP A 621 -34.74 62.25 -11.71
N GLU A 622 -33.69 62.56 -10.91
CA GLU A 622 -33.54 63.57 -9.84
C GLU A 622 -33.80 63.24 -8.34
N ASP A 623 -32.69 63.17 -7.59
CA ASP A 623 -32.27 63.93 -6.38
C ASP A 623 -33.08 64.03 -5.05
N MET A 624 -32.26 64.07 -3.97
CA MET A 624 -32.40 64.64 -2.61
C MET A 624 -32.96 63.81 -1.41
N ASP A 625 -32.00 63.43 -0.54
CA ASP A 625 -31.80 63.74 0.90
C ASP A 625 -32.93 63.61 1.95
N TYR A 626 -32.63 62.95 3.08
CA TYR A 626 -32.92 63.36 4.48
C TYR A 626 -32.31 62.37 5.49
N GLY A 627 -31.59 62.88 6.49
CA GLY A 627 -30.89 62.12 7.53
C GLY A 627 -31.60 61.95 8.89
N GLU A 628 -30.76 61.63 9.89
CA GLU A 628 -30.97 61.48 11.36
C GLU A 628 -31.55 60.14 11.86
N ALA A 629 -31.08 59.49 12.94
CA ALA A 629 -30.00 59.74 13.91
C ALA A 629 -29.69 58.44 14.69
N THR A 630 -28.44 58.26 15.13
CA THR A 630 -28.01 57.25 16.12
C THR A 630 -27.20 57.95 17.22
N PRO A 631 -27.45 57.71 18.52
CA PRO A 631 -26.59 58.23 19.59
C PRO A 631 -25.56 57.20 20.09
N GLN A 632 -24.39 57.72 20.47
CA GLN A 632 -23.21 57.01 20.98
C GLN A 632 -23.15 56.94 22.52
N LEU A 633 -22.64 55.79 23.02
CA LEU A 633 -21.66 55.51 24.12
C LEU A 633 -21.79 56.17 25.51
N PRO A 634 -21.29 55.49 26.58
CA PRO A 634 -20.01 55.94 27.13
C PRO A 634 -19.06 54.86 27.71
N THR A 635 -17.81 55.30 27.88
CA THR A 635 -16.58 54.69 28.41
C THR A 635 -16.47 54.67 29.95
N ASN A 636 -15.84 53.65 30.58
CA ASN A 636 -14.62 53.83 31.40
C ASN A 636 -14.05 52.53 32.03
N SER A 637 -12.74 52.61 32.27
CA SER A 637 -11.70 51.66 32.75
C SER A 637 -11.80 51.12 34.19
N SER A 638 -11.26 49.90 34.46
CA SER A 638 -10.22 49.56 35.50
C SER A 638 -10.07 48.04 35.82
N GLN A 639 -8.89 47.48 35.47
CA GLN A 639 -7.94 46.66 36.28
C GLN A 639 -8.19 45.21 36.86
N TYR A 640 -7.23 44.30 36.50
CA TYR A 640 -6.70 43.02 37.08
C TYR A 640 -7.66 41.79 37.19
N ALA A 641 -7.36 40.52 36.84
CA ALA A 641 -6.17 39.71 36.52
C ALA A 641 -6.62 38.40 35.75
N PRO A 642 -5.76 37.42 35.38
CA PRO A 642 -5.83 36.68 34.12
C PRO A 642 -6.72 35.41 34.12
N GLN A 643 -7.32 35.09 32.97
CA GLN A 643 -7.77 33.73 32.65
C GLN A 643 -7.27 33.31 31.26
N MET A 644 -6.38 32.31 31.28
CA MET A 644 -5.98 31.53 30.13
C MET A 644 -7.09 30.58 29.69
N ALA A 645 -7.11 30.31 28.38
CA ALA A 645 -7.70 29.16 27.67
C ALA A 645 -9.23 29.09 27.50
N SER A 646 -9.69 29.30 26.26
CA SER A 646 -10.36 28.25 25.46
C SER A 646 -10.94 28.84 24.15
N GLY A 647 -10.10 28.91 23.11
CA GLY A 647 -10.60 28.88 21.74
C GLY A 647 -10.90 27.43 21.39
N ILE A 648 -12.14 26.99 21.52
CA ILE A 648 -12.57 25.66 21.04
C ILE A 648 -13.35 25.86 19.75
N ASP A 649 -12.76 25.41 18.65
CA ASP A 649 -13.33 25.38 17.31
C ASP A 649 -14.59 24.49 17.26
N GLU A 650 -15.74 25.05 16.86
CA GLU A 650 -17.01 24.32 16.72
C GLU A 650 -16.98 23.24 15.62
N HIS A 651 -15.98 23.24 14.74
CA HIS A 651 -15.83 22.27 13.66
C HIS A 651 -14.86 21.10 13.95
N ARG A 652 -14.27 21.03 15.16
CA ARG A 652 -13.30 19.99 15.53
C ARG A 652 -13.96 18.62 15.70
N ARG A 653 -13.45 17.59 15.00
CA ARG A 653 -13.94 16.20 15.10
C ARG A 653 -13.24 15.49 16.26
N LEU A 654 -14.02 15.00 17.22
CA LEU A 654 -13.52 14.22 18.37
C LEU A 654 -14.12 12.81 18.29
N LEU A 655 -13.33 11.78 18.61
CA LEU A 655 -13.73 10.37 18.63
C LEU A 655 -13.30 9.71 19.94
N ASP A 656 -14.26 9.12 20.64
CA ASP A 656 -14.03 8.19 21.74
C ASP A 656 -14.40 6.78 21.28
N LEU A 657 -13.43 5.86 21.32
CA LEU A 657 -13.58 4.47 20.89
C LEU A 657 -13.26 3.54 22.04
N VAL A 658 -14.17 2.63 22.41
CA VAL A 658 -13.92 1.64 23.47
C VAL A 658 -13.90 0.23 22.90
N PHE A 659 -12.83 -0.52 23.18
CA PHE A 659 -12.77 -1.95 22.93
C PHE A 659 -13.24 -2.71 24.17
N ILE A 660 -14.26 -3.54 24.00
CA ILE A 660 -14.66 -4.55 24.99
C ILE A 660 -14.08 -5.89 24.51
N GLN A 661 -13.07 -6.39 25.22
CA GLN A 661 -12.29 -7.55 24.81
C GLN A 661 -12.49 -8.73 25.75
N ASP A 662 -13.03 -9.81 25.21
CA ASP A 662 -13.06 -11.11 25.87
C ASP A 662 -11.62 -11.64 26.06
N CYS A 663 -11.33 -12.14 27.27
CA CYS A 663 -10.05 -12.69 27.69
C CYS A 663 -10.11 -14.14 28.19
N THR A 664 -11.14 -14.90 27.82
CA THR A 664 -11.24 -16.33 28.10
C THR A 664 -10.39 -17.16 27.12
N GLY A 665 -10.27 -18.47 27.38
CA GLY A 665 -9.25 -19.33 26.78
C GLY A 665 -9.20 -19.37 25.24
N SER A 666 -10.33 -19.18 24.55
CA SER A 666 -10.42 -19.22 23.08
C SER A 666 -9.97 -17.92 22.39
N GLN A 667 -9.87 -16.81 23.12
CA GLN A 667 -9.60 -15.48 22.54
C GLN A 667 -8.14 -15.17 22.26
N GLY A 668 -7.22 -16.11 22.51
CA GLY A 668 -5.78 -15.83 22.41
C GLY A 668 -5.33 -15.28 21.05
N SER A 669 -5.93 -15.77 19.96
CA SER A 669 -5.63 -15.30 18.60
C SER A 669 -6.15 -13.88 18.33
N TYR A 670 -7.32 -13.54 18.83
CA TYR A 670 -7.93 -12.21 18.70
C TYR A 670 -7.22 -11.17 19.58
N ILE A 671 -6.84 -11.50 20.81
CA ILE A 671 -6.00 -10.65 21.65
C ILE A 671 -4.65 -10.38 20.99
N THR A 672 -4.00 -11.42 20.48
CA THR A 672 -2.71 -11.26 19.79
C THR A 672 -2.84 -10.38 18.55
N SER A 673 -3.90 -10.57 17.75
CA SER A 673 -4.18 -9.75 16.57
C SER A 673 -4.49 -8.29 16.94
N ALA A 674 -5.31 -8.07 17.98
CA ALA A 674 -5.62 -6.73 18.48
C ALA A 674 -4.36 -6.01 18.99
N THR A 675 -3.54 -6.67 19.82
CA THR A 675 -2.27 -6.11 20.33
C THR A 675 -1.33 -5.76 19.18
N LYS A 676 -1.13 -6.67 18.21
CA LYS A 676 -0.23 -6.45 17.07
C LYS A 676 -0.66 -5.26 16.20
N ASN A 677 -1.96 -5.04 16.04
CA ASN A 677 -2.50 -4.11 15.04
C ASN A 677 -3.05 -2.81 15.62
N ILE A 678 -3.18 -2.65 16.95
CA ILE A 678 -3.85 -1.48 17.56
C ILE A 678 -3.24 -0.14 17.14
N GLU A 679 -1.91 -0.05 17.04
CA GLU A 679 -1.22 1.17 16.61
C GLU A 679 -1.57 1.51 15.15
N GLN A 680 -1.57 0.52 14.27
CA GLN A 680 -1.96 0.68 12.86
C GLN A 680 -3.45 1.04 12.71
N ILE A 681 -4.33 0.38 13.48
CA ILE A 681 -5.77 0.68 13.50
C ILE A 681 -6.00 2.15 13.90
N CYS A 682 -5.36 2.61 14.98
CA CYS A 682 -5.50 3.99 15.44
C CYS A 682 -4.93 5.00 14.45
N ALA A 683 -3.77 4.70 13.84
CA ALA A 683 -3.17 5.53 12.80
C ALA A 683 -4.10 5.67 11.58
N HIS A 684 -4.68 4.56 11.10
CA HIS A 684 -5.63 4.58 9.99
C HIS A 684 -6.91 5.35 10.33
N ILE A 685 -7.46 5.18 11.54
CA ILE A 685 -8.64 5.94 12.00
C ILE A 685 -8.31 7.43 12.05
N PHE A 686 -7.13 7.78 12.57
CA PHE A 686 -6.69 9.17 12.68
C PHE A 686 -6.61 9.86 11.31
N GLU A 687 -5.88 9.25 10.38
CA GLU A 687 -5.67 9.78 9.03
C GLU A 687 -6.97 9.76 8.20
N SER A 688 -7.62 8.61 8.11
CA SER A 688 -8.81 8.43 7.26
C SER A 688 -10.07 9.08 7.85
N GLY A 689 -10.12 9.30 9.17
CA GLY A 689 -11.18 10.01 9.88
C GLY A 689 -11.03 11.53 9.83
N LYS A 690 -9.90 12.05 9.32
CA LYS A 690 -9.54 13.48 9.25
C LYS A 690 -9.52 14.13 10.64
N LEU A 691 -8.95 13.44 11.62
CA LEU A 691 -8.69 14.01 12.95
C LEU A 691 -7.49 14.96 12.88
N GLN A 692 -7.49 16.04 13.68
CA GLN A 692 -6.55 17.14 13.52
C GLN A 692 -5.39 17.08 14.54
N SER A 693 -5.65 16.52 15.72
CA SER A 693 -4.70 16.43 16.82
C SER A 693 -4.79 15.06 17.48
N PRO A 694 -3.68 14.44 17.92
CA PRO A 694 -3.71 13.13 18.58
C PRO A 694 -4.74 13.01 19.73
N GLU A 695 -5.00 14.11 20.44
CA GLU A 695 -6.00 14.20 21.52
C GLU A 695 -7.46 14.08 21.03
N ASP A 696 -7.70 14.19 19.72
CA ASP A 696 -9.01 14.03 19.10
C ASP A 696 -9.47 12.58 19.17
N LEU A 697 -8.55 11.61 19.14
CA LEU A 697 -8.84 10.20 19.33
C LEU A 697 -8.50 9.79 20.76
N ARG A 698 -9.50 9.28 21.50
CA ARG A 698 -9.26 8.55 22.75
C ARG A 698 -9.71 7.12 22.58
N VAL A 699 -8.85 6.20 22.97
CA VAL A 699 -9.14 4.77 22.96
C VAL A 699 -9.25 4.26 24.39
N GLY A 700 -10.35 3.59 24.70
CA GLY A 700 -10.59 2.89 25.94
C GLY A 700 -10.54 1.37 25.76
N LEU A 701 -10.17 0.67 26.83
CA LEU A 701 -10.13 -0.80 26.84
C LEU A 701 -10.82 -1.31 28.11
N VAL A 702 -11.79 -2.20 27.92
CA VAL A 702 -12.48 -2.95 28.96
C VAL A 702 -12.29 -4.43 28.65
N ALA A 703 -11.50 -5.12 29.46
CA ALA A 703 -11.28 -6.56 29.34
C ALA A 703 -12.20 -7.31 30.31
N PHE A 704 -12.77 -8.43 29.89
CA PHE A 704 -13.61 -9.25 30.77
C PHE A 704 -13.29 -10.74 30.67
N ARG A 705 -13.72 -11.49 31.68
CA ARG A 705 -13.61 -12.95 31.78
C ARG A 705 -14.92 -13.53 32.34
N ASP A 706 -14.86 -14.72 32.92
CA ASP A 706 -15.99 -15.42 33.49
C ASP A 706 -16.28 -15.00 34.95
N HIS A 707 -17.49 -15.27 35.44
CA HIS A 707 -17.85 -15.06 36.85
C HIS A 707 -17.29 -16.19 37.74
N PRO A 708 -17.06 -15.94 39.05
CA PRO A 708 -16.76 -17.02 39.99
C PRO A 708 -17.95 -17.99 40.14
N PRO A 709 -17.74 -19.32 40.25
CA PRO A 709 -16.47 -20.04 40.49
C PRO A 709 -15.63 -20.41 39.25
N GLN A 710 -16.07 -20.09 38.03
CA GLN A 710 -15.42 -20.50 36.78
C GLN A 710 -14.09 -19.76 36.59
N ASP A 711 -14.03 -18.49 36.96
CA ASP A 711 -12.80 -17.70 37.06
C ASP A 711 -12.75 -16.90 38.37
N HIS A 712 -11.59 -16.84 39.01
CA HIS A 712 -11.34 -16.13 40.27
C HIS A 712 -10.36 -14.96 40.12
N THR A 713 -9.93 -14.63 38.91
CA THR A 713 -8.90 -13.61 38.63
C THR A 713 -9.48 -12.21 38.63
N TYR A 714 -10.43 -11.93 37.74
CA TYR A 714 -11.21 -10.70 37.67
C TYR A 714 -12.40 -10.91 36.74
N ILE A 715 -13.50 -10.21 36.98
CA ILE A 715 -14.69 -10.23 36.10
C ILE A 715 -14.49 -9.19 34.99
N VAL A 716 -14.13 -7.94 35.37
CA VAL A 716 -13.87 -6.83 34.45
C VAL A 716 -12.59 -6.09 34.86
N LYS A 717 -11.81 -5.63 33.87
CA LYS A 717 -10.70 -4.70 34.00
C LYS A 717 -10.91 -3.50 33.08
N ASN A 718 -11.11 -2.34 33.69
CA ASN A 718 -11.22 -1.07 32.99
C ASN A 718 -9.86 -0.35 33.00
N PHE A 719 -9.34 -0.03 31.81
CA PHE A 719 -8.07 0.67 31.63
C PHE A 719 -8.23 2.18 31.39
N GLY A 720 -9.47 2.69 31.37
CA GLY A 720 -9.79 4.09 31.10
C GLY A 720 -9.54 4.50 29.65
N PHE A 721 -9.80 5.78 29.34
CA PHE A 721 -9.48 6.38 28.05
C PHE A 721 -8.04 6.88 28.01
N SER A 722 -7.38 6.69 26.86
CA SER A 722 -6.08 7.30 26.58
C SER A 722 -5.98 7.78 25.13
N SER A 723 -5.36 8.94 24.92
CA SER A 723 -4.91 9.41 23.61
C SER A 723 -3.50 8.91 23.26
N ASP A 724 -2.77 8.36 24.25
CA ASP A 724 -1.48 7.71 24.06
C ASP A 724 -1.69 6.25 23.67
N ILE A 725 -1.64 6.00 22.36
CA ILE A 725 -1.88 4.67 21.79
C ILE A 725 -0.85 3.64 22.29
N SER A 726 0.36 4.07 22.65
CA SER A 726 1.38 3.19 23.23
C SER A 726 0.94 2.64 24.58
N LYS A 727 0.23 3.44 25.40
CA LYS A 727 -0.37 2.96 26.66
C LYS A 727 -1.46 1.93 26.40
N VAL A 728 -2.28 2.14 25.37
CA VAL A 728 -3.33 1.20 24.98
C VAL A 728 -2.74 -0.11 24.48
N HIS A 729 -1.69 -0.06 23.65
CA HIS A 729 -0.91 -1.23 23.25
C HIS A 729 -0.34 -1.97 24.46
N ASN A 730 0.27 -1.24 25.41
CA ASN A 730 0.77 -1.85 26.64
C ASN A 730 -0.34 -2.51 27.46
N HIS A 731 -1.50 -1.86 27.61
CA HIS A 731 -2.66 -2.47 28.29
C HIS A 731 -3.10 -3.77 27.62
N LEU A 732 -3.25 -3.79 26.29
CA LEU A 732 -3.57 -5.00 25.52
C LEU A 732 -2.51 -6.10 25.69
N SER A 733 -1.23 -5.74 25.69
CA SER A 733 -0.12 -6.71 25.87
C SER A 733 -0.11 -7.40 27.24
N THR A 734 -0.76 -6.81 28.26
CA THR A 734 -0.91 -7.44 29.58
C THR A 734 -2.04 -8.47 29.64
N LEU A 735 -2.91 -8.49 28.63
CA LEU A 735 -4.02 -9.45 28.55
C LEU A 735 -3.51 -10.78 28.02
N TYR A 736 -4.00 -11.86 28.62
CA TYR A 736 -3.75 -13.22 28.15
C TYR A 736 -5.05 -14.01 28.25
N ALA A 737 -5.27 -14.89 27.27
CA ALA A 737 -6.42 -15.78 27.26
C ALA A 737 -6.25 -16.87 28.32
N SER A 738 -7.17 -16.96 29.27
CA SER A 738 -7.21 -18.04 30.26
C SER A 738 -8.57 -18.14 30.92
N GLY A 739 -8.89 -19.31 31.48
CA GLY A 739 -10.17 -19.52 32.18
C GLY A 739 -11.30 -19.94 31.25
N GLY A 740 -12.52 -19.90 31.79
CA GLY A 740 -13.78 -20.34 31.15
C GLY A 740 -14.29 -21.67 31.72
N GLY A 741 -15.60 -21.94 31.63
CA GLY A 741 -16.15 -23.22 32.08
C GLY A 741 -17.62 -23.51 31.83
N ASP A 742 -18.49 -22.50 31.71
CA ASP A 742 -19.95 -22.70 31.64
C ASP A 742 -20.60 -22.20 30.34
N GLY A 743 -19.83 -21.62 29.42
CA GLY A 743 -20.27 -21.31 28.05
C GLY A 743 -20.53 -19.81 27.88
N PRO A 744 -21.58 -19.22 28.46
CA PRO A 744 -21.76 -17.77 28.51
C PRO A 744 -20.74 -17.08 29.43
N GLU A 745 -20.54 -15.77 29.25
CA GLU A 745 -19.49 -15.01 29.96
C GLU A 745 -19.99 -13.66 30.51
N ALA A 746 -19.12 -12.93 31.22
CA ALA A 746 -19.43 -11.65 31.87
C ALA A 746 -19.55 -10.45 30.90
N VAL A 747 -20.08 -10.66 29.70
CA VAL A 747 -20.32 -9.63 28.67
C VAL A 747 -21.17 -8.48 29.24
N THR A 748 -22.21 -8.81 30.02
CA THR A 748 -23.11 -7.81 30.63
C THR A 748 -22.37 -6.89 31.59
N ALA A 749 -21.44 -7.44 32.40
CA ALA A 749 -20.62 -6.67 33.32
C ALA A 749 -19.71 -5.70 32.57
N ALA A 750 -19.09 -6.17 31.49
CA ALA A 750 -18.23 -5.36 30.64
C ALA A 750 -18.98 -4.22 29.93
N MET A 751 -20.20 -4.48 29.46
CA MET A 751 -21.08 -3.46 28.88
C MET A 751 -21.47 -2.39 29.90
N ALA A 752 -21.78 -2.78 31.14
CA ALA A 752 -22.11 -1.83 32.21
C ALA A 752 -20.92 -0.93 32.55
N GLU A 753 -19.72 -1.52 32.66
CA GLU A 753 -18.49 -0.79 32.91
C GLU A 753 -18.16 0.20 31.78
N ALA A 754 -18.25 -0.24 30.52
CA ALA A 754 -18.01 0.63 29.36
C ALA A 754 -19.01 1.80 29.27
N LEU A 755 -20.28 1.56 29.61
CA LEU A 755 -21.30 2.61 29.67
C LEU A 755 -21.00 3.68 30.75
N GLY A 756 -20.32 3.27 31.83
CA GLY A 756 -19.91 4.14 32.95
C GLY A 756 -18.63 4.94 32.73
N MET A 757 -17.91 4.74 31.61
CA MET A 757 -16.66 5.45 31.33
C MET A 757 -16.87 6.96 31.09
N ASP A 758 -15.78 7.74 31.21
CA ASP A 758 -15.80 9.20 31.07
C ASP A 758 -15.85 9.66 29.59
N TRP A 759 -17.01 9.46 28.94
CA TRP A 759 -17.26 9.82 27.54
C TRP A 759 -17.36 11.35 27.33
N ARG A 760 -16.66 11.89 26.33
CA ARG A 760 -16.78 13.31 25.95
C ARG A 760 -18.14 13.61 25.34
N GLU A 761 -18.79 14.68 25.79
CA GLU A 761 -20.12 15.07 25.34
C GLU A 761 -20.21 15.31 23.82
N ARG A 762 -19.23 16.03 23.25
CA ARG A 762 -19.18 16.41 21.83
C ARG A 762 -18.50 15.38 20.91
N ALA A 763 -17.93 14.31 21.45
CA ALA A 763 -17.26 13.29 20.66
C ALA A 763 -18.26 12.38 19.95
N SER A 764 -17.88 11.90 18.76
CA SER A 764 -18.46 10.67 18.23
C SER A 764 -18.04 9.54 19.17
N LYS A 765 -19.00 8.70 19.58
CA LYS A 765 -18.79 7.62 20.55
C LYS A 765 -19.00 6.30 19.83
N MET A 766 -18.26 5.27 20.23
CA MET A 766 -18.43 3.93 19.67
C MET A 766 -17.84 2.87 20.60
N ILE A 767 -18.52 1.72 20.67
CA ILE A 767 -18.00 0.50 21.30
C ILE A 767 -17.76 -0.55 20.22
N VAL A 768 -16.62 -1.23 20.30
CA VAL A 768 -16.33 -2.45 19.55
C VAL A 768 -16.19 -3.60 20.55
N LEU A 769 -17.13 -4.55 20.51
CA LEU A 769 -17.15 -5.72 21.37
C LEU A 769 -16.65 -6.94 20.59
N ILE A 770 -15.64 -7.65 21.12
CA ILE A 770 -15.00 -8.80 20.49
C ILE A 770 -15.15 -10.00 21.44
N ALA A 771 -15.95 -11.00 21.03
CA ALA A 771 -16.21 -12.19 21.84
C ALA A 771 -16.66 -13.38 20.98
N ASP A 772 -16.50 -14.60 21.50
CA ASP A 772 -17.06 -15.83 20.93
C ASP A 772 -18.15 -16.49 21.78
N ALA A 773 -18.54 -15.87 22.90
CA ALA A 773 -19.57 -16.32 23.80
C ALA A 773 -20.64 -15.24 24.10
N PRO A 774 -21.89 -15.62 24.39
CA PRO A 774 -22.96 -14.68 24.77
C PRO A 774 -22.92 -14.28 26.26
N PRO A 775 -23.70 -13.27 26.68
CA PRO A 775 -23.96 -13.01 28.10
C PRO A 775 -24.81 -14.10 28.75
N HIS A 776 -24.67 -14.24 30.07
CA HIS A 776 -25.58 -15.04 30.90
C HIS A 776 -27.04 -14.58 30.82
N GLY A 777 -27.97 -15.54 30.96
CA GLY A 777 -29.41 -15.31 31.06
C GLY A 777 -30.19 -15.35 29.75
N ILE A 778 -29.54 -15.59 28.61
CA ILE A 778 -30.24 -15.71 27.32
C ILE A 778 -30.77 -17.14 27.04
N GLY A 779 -30.54 -18.07 27.97
CA GLY A 779 -31.04 -19.45 27.89
C GLY A 779 -30.15 -20.41 27.09
N GLU A 780 -28.83 -20.20 27.15
CA GLU A 780 -27.87 -21.10 26.52
C GLU A 780 -27.59 -22.37 27.31
N TYR A 781 -27.13 -23.41 26.60
CA TYR A 781 -26.68 -24.62 27.26
C TYR A 781 -25.38 -24.38 28.03
N GLY A 782 -25.33 -24.85 29.28
CA GLY A 782 -24.15 -24.74 30.14
C GLY A 782 -24.21 -23.57 31.11
N ASP A 783 -25.11 -22.60 30.89
CA ASP A 783 -25.17 -21.35 31.66
C ASP A 783 -25.25 -21.58 33.18
N GLY A 784 -24.21 -21.17 33.90
CA GLY A 784 -24.15 -21.21 35.37
C GLY A 784 -25.03 -20.17 36.05
N PHE A 785 -25.54 -19.19 35.29
CA PHE A 785 -26.29 -18.03 35.77
C PHE A 785 -27.54 -17.79 34.91
N ASP A 786 -28.39 -18.82 34.87
CA ASP A 786 -29.58 -18.87 34.00
C ASP A 786 -30.62 -17.76 34.29
N ASP A 787 -30.61 -17.16 35.48
CA ASP A 787 -31.47 -16.03 35.86
C ASP A 787 -30.92 -14.65 35.40
N GLY A 788 -29.79 -14.62 34.70
CA GLY A 788 -29.14 -13.40 34.23
C GLY A 788 -27.81 -13.09 34.91
N SER A 789 -27.19 -11.98 34.51
CA SER A 789 -25.88 -11.57 35.04
C SER A 789 -25.91 -11.44 36.57
N PRO A 790 -24.94 -12.03 37.29
CA PRO A 790 -24.82 -11.92 38.75
C PRO A 790 -24.76 -10.49 39.29
N ASP A 791 -24.33 -9.53 38.46
CA ASP A 791 -24.20 -8.13 38.84
C ASP A 791 -25.55 -7.37 38.82
N GLY A 792 -26.64 -8.05 38.44
CA GLY A 792 -28.00 -7.49 38.45
C GLY A 792 -28.31 -6.56 37.28
N HIS A 793 -27.41 -6.47 36.30
CA HIS A 793 -27.62 -5.71 35.07
C HIS A 793 -28.28 -6.56 33.98
N ASP A 794 -29.12 -5.93 33.15
CA ASP A 794 -29.73 -6.54 31.98
C ASP A 794 -29.10 -5.95 30.70
N PRO A 795 -28.55 -6.78 29.78
CA PRO A 795 -27.83 -6.28 28.63
C PRO A 795 -28.74 -5.63 27.57
N LEU A 796 -30.03 -5.97 27.49
CA LEU A 796 -30.97 -5.27 26.61
C LEU A 796 -31.27 -3.86 27.14
N GLN A 797 -31.35 -3.70 28.46
CA GLN A 797 -31.48 -2.37 29.07
C GLN A 797 -30.22 -1.53 28.88
N LEU A 798 -29.03 -2.13 29.05
CA LEU A 798 -27.76 -1.46 28.79
C LEU A 798 -27.64 -1.02 27.33
N ALA A 799 -28.03 -1.85 26.36
CA ALA A 799 -28.05 -1.49 24.94
C ALA A 799 -28.94 -0.27 24.66
N ARG A 800 -30.12 -0.16 25.31
CA ARG A 800 -31.00 1.01 25.17
C ARG A 800 -30.40 2.26 25.83
N GLN A 801 -29.74 2.11 26.97
CA GLN A 801 -29.03 3.22 27.61
C GLN A 801 -27.85 3.71 26.75
N MET A 802 -27.11 2.78 26.11
CA MET A 802 -26.08 3.11 25.13
C MET A 802 -26.66 3.87 23.93
N ALA A 803 -27.78 3.39 23.36
CA ALA A 803 -28.48 4.05 22.25
C ALA A 803 -28.93 5.47 22.62
N ALA A 804 -29.54 5.65 23.79
CA ALA A 804 -29.97 6.96 24.30
C ALA A 804 -28.78 7.93 24.49
N ARG A 805 -27.60 7.43 24.87
CA ARG A 805 -26.36 8.23 24.98
C ARG A 805 -25.62 8.40 23.65
N GLY A 806 -26.17 7.87 22.54
CA GLY A 806 -25.58 7.93 21.22
C GLY A 806 -24.30 7.10 21.07
N ILE A 807 -24.21 5.96 21.79
CA ILE A 807 -23.07 5.05 21.77
C ILE A 807 -23.47 3.79 20.97
N PRO A 808 -23.18 3.73 19.66
CA PRO A 808 -23.37 2.52 18.87
C PRO A 808 -22.41 1.40 19.29
N LEU A 809 -22.94 0.17 19.35
CA LEU A 809 -22.18 -1.04 19.64
C LEU A 809 -21.97 -1.84 18.37
N PHE A 810 -20.72 -2.04 17.99
CA PHE A 810 -20.32 -2.91 16.89
C PHE A 810 -19.80 -4.20 17.47
N PHE A 811 -20.38 -5.31 17.07
CA PHE A 811 -20.02 -6.62 17.58
C PHE A 811 -19.21 -7.40 16.55
N VAL A 812 -17.98 -7.75 16.91
CA VAL A 812 -17.13 -8.66 16.15
C VAL A 812 -17.38 -10.06 16.65
N ALA A 813 -18.11 -10.84 15.85
CA ALA A 813 -18.46 -12.22 16.15
C ALA A 813 -17.30 -13.15 15.77
N CYS A 814 -16.64 -13.74 16.77
CA CYS A 814 -15.55 -14.67 16.59
C CYS A 814 -16.09 -16.08 16.24
N GLU A 815 -16.14 -16.39 14.94
CA GLU A 815 -16.75 -17.61 14.40
C GLU A 815 -15.68 -18.68 14.09
N PRO A 816 -15.99 -19.99 14.21
CA PRO A 816 -17.33 -20.58 14.33
C PRO A 816 -17.86 -20.78 15.78
N ALA A 817 -17.13 -20.30 16.78
CA ALA A 817 -17.42 -20.61 18.19
C ALA A 817 -18.74 -19.99 18.67
N LEU A 818 -19.02 -18.74 18.30
CA LEU A 818 -20.27 -18.06 18.63
C LEU A 818 -21.52 -18.79 18.11
N SER A 819 -21.50 -19.27 16.86
CA SER A 819 -22.64 -20.02 16.29
C SER A 819 -22.83 -21.42 16.89
N GLY A 820 -21.94 -21.85 17.81
CA GLY A 820 -22.18 -23.02 18.66
C GLY A 820 -23.34 -22.83 19.64
N TYR A 821 -23.68 -21.58 19.95
CA TYR A 821 -24.75 -21.19 20.85
C TYR A 821 -26.10 -21.07 20.12
N SER A 822 -27.19 -21.37 20.84
CA SER A 822 -28.53 -21.49 20.29
C SER A 822 -29.17 -20.16 19.94
N TYR A 823 -28.84 -19.09 20.64
CA TYR A 823 -29.46 -17.76 20.56
C TYR A 823 -28.44 -16.61 20.46
N ALA A 824 -27.15 -16.86 20.70
CA ALA A 824 -26.11 -15.82 20.71
C ALA A 824 -26.09 -14.91 19.47
N THR A 825 -26.11 -15.48 18.26
CA THR A 825 -26.11 -14.71 17.01
C THR A 825 -27.32 -13.77 16.93
N ASP A 826 -28.50 -14.25 17.31
CA ASP A 826 -29.76 -13.51 17.26
C ASP A 826 -29.77 -12.38 18.31
N PHE A 827 -29.24 -12.67 19.50
CA PHE A 827 -29.08 -11.70 20.58
C PHE A 827 -28.13 -10.55 20.18
N TYR A 828 -26.95 -10.89 19.66
CA TYR A 828 -25.98 -9.87 19.25
C TYR A 828 -26.49 -9.02 18.08
N LYS A 829 -27.18 -9.64 17.12
CA LYS A 829 -27.84 -8.91 16.05
C LYS A 829 -28.84 -7.89 16.62
N ALA A 830 -29.69 -8.31 17.57
CA ALA A 830 -30.66 -7.43 18.21
C ALA A 830 -30.03 -6.24 18.97
N ILE A 831 -28.98 -6.44 19.77
CA ILE A 831 -28.35 -5.32 20.51
C ILE A 831 -27.59 -4.36 19.59
N THR A 832 -27.00 -4.85 18.49
CA THR A 832 -26.40 -3.99 17.47
C THR A 832 -27.48 -3.18 16.74
N ASP A 833 -28.66 -3.76 16.47
CA ASP A 833 -29.78 -3.05 15.86
C ASP A 833 -30.37 -1.98 16.80
N ILE A 834 -30.53 -2.29 18.10
CA ILE A 834 -30.97 -1.31 19.14
C ILE A 834 -30.03 -0.10 19.17
N THR A 835 -28.72 -0.33 19.15
CA THR A 835 -27.71 0.72 19.25
C THR A 835 -27.36 1.38 17.91
N SER A 836 -27.98 0.95 16.80
CA SER A 836 -27.64 1.38 15.44
C SER A 836 -26.17 1.09 15.05
N GLY A 837 -25.57 0.05 15.63
CA GLY A 837 -24.27 -0.50 15.24
C GLY A 837 -24.39 -1.61 14.18
N LEU A 838 -23.39 -2.49 14.12
CA LEU A 838 -23.36 -3.63 13.19
C LEU A 838 -22.79 -4.88 13.85
N MET A 839 -23.26 -6.04 13.40
CA MET A 839 -22.65 -7.34 13.68
C MET A 839 -21.72 -7.74 12.52
N LEU A 840 -20.49 -8.11 12.84
CA LEU A 840 -19.40 -8.38 11.90
C LEU A 840 -18.88 -9.80 12.14
N PRO A 841 -19.34 -10.81 11.38
CA PRO A 841 -18.87 -12.18 11.52
C PRO A 841 -17.45 -12.32 10.99
N LEU A 842 -16.50 -12.71 11.84
CA LEU A 842 -15.12 -12.98 11.45
C LEU A 842 -14.77 -14.44 11.66
N THR A 843 -14.32 -15.08 10.58
CA THR A 843 -13.87 -16.47 10.59
C THR A 843 -12.39 -16.62 10.97
N THR A 844 -11.64 -15.51 10.97
CA THR A 844 -10.21 -15.46 11.32
C THR A 844 -9.84 -14.12 11.97
N ALA A 845 -8.95 -14.13 12.96
CA ALA A 845 -8.47 -12.94 13.65
C ALA A 845 -7.68 -11.95 12.76
N ASP A 846 -7.17 -12.39 11.60
CA ASP A 846 -6.43 -11.54 10.66
C ASP A 846 -7.30 -10.44 10.02
N LEU A 847 -8.62 -10.65 9.98
CA LEU A 847 -9.59 -9.70 9.42
C LEU A 847 -10.02 -8.63 10.44
N LEU A 848 -9.65 -8.78 11.72
CA LEU A 848 -10.10 -7.94 12.83
C LEU A 848 -9.79 -6.46 12.61
N ALA A 849 -8.55 -6.15 12.23
CA ALA A 849 -8.12 -4.76 12.01
C ALA A 849 -8.95 -4.06 10.91
N HIS A 850 -9.19 -4.76 9.79
CA HIS A 850 -9.97 -4.23 8.66
C HIS A 850 -11.42 -3.97 9.05
N ALA A 851 -12.04 -4.89 9.78
CA ALA A 851 -13.41 -4.75 10.27
C ALA A 851 -13.55 -3.56 11.23
N ILE A 852 -12.59 -3.37 12.14
CA ILE A 852 -12.59 -2.26 13.10
C ILE A 852 -12.45 -0.91 12.38
N VAL A 853 -11.41 -0.75 11.55
CA VAL A 853 -11.14 0.51 10.84
C VAL A 853 -12.34 0.91 10.00
N GLY A 854 -12.87 -0.03 9.21
CA GLY A 854 -14.03 0.26 8.37
C GLY A 854 -15.25 0.68 9.17
N SER A 855 -15.51 0.03 10.30
CA SER A 855 -16.69 0.30 11.14
C SER A 855 -16.61 1.67 11.81
N VAL A 856 -15.42 2.05 12.26
CA VAL A 856 -15.16 3.37 12.84
C VAL A 856 -15.32 4.47 11.80
N LEU A 857 -14.77 4.28 10.60
CA LEU A 857 -14.88 5.27 9.53
C LEU A 857 -16.33 5.46 9.06
N GLU A 858 -17.09 4.37 8.91
CA GLU A 858 -18.51 4.44 8.64
C GLU A 858 -19.23 5.21 9.76
N ASN A 859 -18.97 4.90 11.03
CA ASN A 859 -19.61 5.59 12.15
C ASN A 859 -19.32 7.10 12.19
N LEU A 860 -18.09 7.52 11.86
CA LEU A 860 -17.73 8.95 11.79
C LEU A 860 -18.52 9.69 10.69
N ASP A 861 -18.70 9.08 9.53
CA ASP A 861 -19.49 9.66 8.43
C ASP A 861 -20.98 9.71 8.80
N MET A 862 -21.50 8.64 9.41
CA MET A 862 -22.89 8.57 9.88
C MET A 862 -23.19 9.62 10.96
N GLU A 863 -22.29 9.81 11.93
CA GLU A 863 -22.44 10.78 13.02
C GLU A 863 -22.51 12.22 12.50
N ARG A 864 -21.73 12.54 11.45
CA ARG A 864 -21.83 13.85 10.79
C ARG A 864 -23.23 14.08 10.23
N LEU A 865 -23.81 13.08 9.57
CA LEU A 865 -25.15 13.18 9.00
C LEU A 865 -26.23 13.26 10.07
N VAL A 866 -26.13 12.48 11.15
CA VAL A 866 -27.04 12.57 12.30
C VAL A 866 -27.04 13.97 12.90
N ARG A 867 -25.89 14.63 13.01
CA ARG A 867 -25.83 16.03 13.49
C ARG A 867 -26.48 17.02 12.53
N GLU A 868 -26.35 16.79 11.23
CA GLU A 868 -26.85 17.70 10.20
C GLU A 868 -28.39 17.60 10.03
N VAL A 869 -28.92 16.38 9.96
CA VAL A 869 -30.34 16.14 9.64
C VAL A 869 -31.17 15.62 10.82
N GLY A 870 -30.52 15.20 11.92
CA GLY A 870 -31.16 14.41 12.97
C GLY A 870 -32.30 15.13 13.69
N HIS A 871 -32.20 16.43 13.94
CA HIS A 871 -33.30 17.19 14.56
C HIS A 871 -34.57 17.17 13.70
N ALA A 872 -34.43 17.37 12.38
CA ALA A 872 -35.55 17.35 11.45
C ALA A 872 -36.16 15.95 11.34
N VAL A 873 -35.32 14.92 11.32
CA VAL A 873 -35.73 13.51 11.26
C VAL A 873 -36.47 13.10 12.53
N ALA A 874 -35.94 13.45 13.70
CA ALA A 874 -36.53 13.14 14.99
C ALA A 874 -37.87 13.87 15.21
N SER A 875 -37.98 15.14 14.80
CA SER A 875 -39.24 15.89 14.86
C SER A 875 -40.37 15.22 14.07
N ARG A 876 -40.05 14.50 12.99
CA ARG A 876 -41.05 13.77 12.20
C ARG A 876 -41.45 12.46 12.85
N ILE A 877 -40.49 11.71 13.35
CA ILE A 877 -40.74 10.41 14.00
C ILE A 877 -41.51 10.63 15.32
N LEU A 878 -41.01 11.48 16.20
CA LEU A 878 -41.58 11.71 17.53
C LEU A 878 -42.69 12.76 17.54
N GLY A 879 -42.55 13.83 16.74
CA GLY A 879 -43.51 14.94 16.72
C GLY A 879 -44.73 14.68 15.82
N ASN A 880 -44.51 14.07 14.65
CA ASN A 880 -45.60 13.76 13.70
C ASN A 880 -46.07 12.29 13.76
N ASN A 881 -45.46 11.47 14.63
CA ASN A 881 -45.76 10.04 14.80
C ASN A 881 -45.65 9.23 13.48
N GLU A 882 -44.70 9.60 12.63
CA GLU A 882 -44.39 8.91 11.37
C GLU A 882 -43.55 7.64 11.64
N SER A 883 -43.72 6.60 10.81
CA SER A 883 -42.92 5.38 10.91
C SER A 883 -41.45 5.64 10.58
N VAL A 884 -40.54 5.06 11.36
CA VAL A 884 -39.08 5.13 11.14
C VAL A 884 -38.72 4.68 9.72
N ASP A 885 -39.36 3.65 9.20
CA ASP A 885 -39.08 3.12 7.86
C ASP A 885 -39.51 4.06 6.73
N ASP A 886 -40.62 4.78 6.91
CA ASP A 886 -41.09 5.75 5.92
C ASP A 886 -40.18 6.99 5.89
N VAL A 887 -39.80 7.49 7.08
CA VAL A 887 -38.86 8.61 7.21
C VAL A 887 -37.48 8.23 6.69
N ALA A 888 -37.02 6.99 6.92
CA ALA A 888 -35.75 6.49 6.40
C ALA A 888 -35.72 6.40 4.86
N ARG A 889 -36.82 5.96 4.21
CA ARG A 889 -36.93 5.92 2.75
C ARG A 889 -36.84 7.32 2.14
N GLU A 890 -37.58 8.29 2.68
CA GLU A 890 -37.53 9.67 2.18
C GLU A 890 -36.17 10.34 2.46
N LEU A 891 -35.58 10.08 3.64
CA LEU A 891 -34.25 10.56 3.97
C LEU A 891 -33.20 10.00 3.00
N HIS A 892 -33.28 8.70 2.69
CA HIS A 892 -32.41 8.06 1.73
C HIS A 892 -32.50 8.73 0.34
N GLU A 893 -33.71 8.95 -0.18
CA GLU A 893 -33.91 9.66 -1.46
C GLU A 893 -33.31 11.08 -1.44
N LYS A 894 -33.51 11.83 -0.36
CA LYS A 894 -32.94 13.19 -0.22
C LYS A 894 -31.42 13.18 -0.18
N LEU A 895 -30.81 12.23 0.53
CA LEU A 895 -29.35 12.12 0.61
C LEU A 895 -28.75 11.62 -0.71
N LEU A 896 -29.45 10.75 -1.45
CA LEU A 896 -29.07 10.38 -2.82
C LEU A 896 -29.08 11.58 -3.77
N LEU A 897 -30.12 12.41 -3.72
CA LEU A 897 -30.20 13.63 -4.55
C LEU A 897 -29.12 14.66 -4.21
N ARG A 898 -28.60 14.63 -2.98
CA ARG A 898 -27.46 15.45 -2.54
C ARG A 898 -26.10 14.86 -2.95
N ASN A 899 -26.08 13.70 -3.63
CA ASN A 899 -24.87 12.93 -3.94
C ASN A 899 -24.03 12.62 -2.69
N GLU A 900 -24.67 12.34 -1.54
CA GLU A 900 -23.96 12.01 -0.31
C GLU A 900 -23.32 10.62 -0.41
N SER A 901 -22.01 10.54 -0.18
CA SER A 901 -21.26 9.28 -0.10
C SER A 901 -20.88 8.95 1.34
N THR A 902 -20.91 7.67 1.67
CA THR A 902 -20.47 7.16 2.97
C THR A 902 -19.57 5.94 2.75
N LYS A 903 -18.58 5.75 3.61
CA LYS A 903 -17.83 4.50 3.67
C LYS A 903 -18.71 3.39 4.25
N LYS A 904 -18.64 2.19 3.68
CA LYS A 904 -19.39 1.01 4.13
C LYS A 904 -18.46 -0.19 4.24
N VAL A 905 -18.50 -0.86 5.37
CA VAL A 905 -17.84 -2.18 5.50
C VAL A 905 -18.72 -3.24 4.86
N VAL A 906 -18.14 -3.97 3.91
CA VAL A 906 -18.78 -5.13 3.28
C VAL A 906 -18.03 -6.37 3.74
N ILE A 907 -18.71 -7.17 4.57
CA ILE A 907 -18.26 -8.49 4.98
C ILE A 907 -19.22 -9.50 4.36
N GLU A 908 -18.66 -10.54 3.74
CA GLU A 908 -19.46 -11.64 3.24
C GLU A 908 -20.24 -12.29 4.39
N SER A 909 -21.57 -12.34 4.25
CA SER A 909 -22.42 -12.98 5.24
C SER A 909 -22.18 -14.49 5.25
N ILE A 910 -21.81 -15.01 6.42
CA ILE A 910 -21.68 -16.45 6.63
C ILE A 910 -22.95 -17.05 7.23
N TYR A 911 -23.96 -16.25 7.57
CA TYR A 911 -25.21 -16.71 8.19
C TYR A 911 -26.33 -16.94 7.17
N LYS A 912 -27.15 -17.96 7.41
CA LYS A 912 -28.41 -18.19 6.70
C LYS A 912 -29.53 -17.38 7.32
N ASP A 913 -30.36 -16.77 6.49
CA ASP A 913 -31.63 -16.21 6.94
C ASP A 913 -32.59 -17.33 7.35
N SER A 914 -33.19 -17.19 8.52
CA SER A 914 -34.28 -18.07 8.98
C SER A 914 -35.37 -17.24 9.64
N GLU A 915 -36.61 -17.71 9.55
CA GLU A 915 -37.75 -17.02 10.15
C GLU A 915 -37.71 -17.10 11.68
N GLU A 916 -37.13 -18.16 12.25
CA GLU A 916 -36.87 -18.29 13.67
C GLU A 916 -35.83 -17.28 14.16
N ALA A 917 -34.73 -17.06 13.41
CA ALA A 917 -33.74 -16.05 13.75
C ALA A 917 -34.33 -14.63 13.66
N LYS A 918 -35.09 -14.31 12.60
CA LYS A 918 -35.80 -13.02 12.48
C LYS A 918 -36.79 -12.80 13.62
N HIS A 919 -37.52 -13.84 14.01
CA HIS A 919 -38.42 -13.81 15.17
C HIS A 919 -37.65 -13.54 16.46
N ASN A 920 -36.54 -14.23 16.72
CA ASN A 920 -35.73 -14.03 17.92
C ASN A 920 -35.12 -12.63 17.99
N VAL A 921 -34.59 -12.11 16.88
CA VAL A 921 -34.08 -10.74 16.80
C VAL A 921 -35.20 -9.74 17.16
N ALA A 922 -36.39 -9.88 16.56
CA ALA A 922 -37.53 -9.02 16.87
C ALA A 922 -37.95 -9.10 18.34
N VAL A 923 -37.95 -10.30 18.93
CA VAL A 923 -38.25 -10.51 20.36
C VAL A 923 -37.23 -9.78 21.23
N PHE A 924 -35.93 -9.98 21.02
CA PHE A 924 -34.88 -9.30 21.79
C PHE A 924 -34.92 -7.77 21.61
N THR A 925 -35.17 -7.27 20.40
CA THR A 925 -35.27 -5.83 20.14
C THR A 925 -36.44 -5.19 20.88
N GLN A 926 -37.60 -5.86 20.95
CA GLN A 926 -38.85 -5.31 21.51
C GLN A 926 -39.01 -5.55 23.01
N ALA A 927 -38.51 -6.68 23.54
CA ALA A 927 -38.68 -7.03 24.94
C ALA A 927 -37.87 -6.09 25.87
N PRO A 928 -38.47 -5.61 26.98
CA PRO A 928 -37.79 -4.65 27.87
C PRO A 928 -36.66 -5.29 28.70
N SER A 929 -36.67 -6.61 28.89
CA SER A 929 -35.65 -7.38 29.62
C SER A 929 -35.46 -8.78 29.03
N LEU A 930 -34.34 -9.42 29.34
CA LEU A 930 -34.07 -10.81 28.97
C LEU A 930 -35.10 -11.78 29.58
N ALA A 931 -35.55 -11.52 30.80
CA ALA A 931 -36.56 -12.35 31.48
C ALA A 931 -37.89 -12.41 30.70
N GLU A 932 -38.26 -11.33 30.01
CA GLU A 932 -39.45 -11.27 29.16
C GLU A 932 -39.20 -11.78 27.74
N ALA A 933 -37.99 -11.62 27.21
CA ALA A 933 -37.59 -12.11 25.90
C ALA A 933 -37.51 -13.65 25.87
N ARG A 934 -36.87 -14.23 26.88
CA ARG A 934 -36.45 -15.64 26.93
C ARG A 934 -37.59 -16.65 26.68
N PRO A 935 -38.78 -16.52 27.28
CA PRO A 935 -39.89 -17.47 27.05
C PRO A 935 -40.43 -17.48 25.61
N LEU A 936 -40.14 -16.44 24.82
CA LEU A 936 -40.66 -16.23 23.48
C LEU A 936 -39.67 -16.65 22.38
N LEU A 937 -38.45 -17.06 22.76
CA LEU A 937 -37.40 -17.46 21.82
C LEU A 937 -37.71 -18.81 21.18
N LYS A 938 -37.38 -18.93 19.90
CA LYS A 938 -37.53 -20.14 19.11
C LYS A 938 -36.15 -20.70 18.77
N ARG A 939 -35.98 -22.00 18.92
CA ARG A 939 -34.73 -22.65 18.55
C ARG A 939 -34.58 -22.66 17.02
N VAL A 940 -33.46 -22.14 16.52
CA VAL A 940 -33.11 -22.25 15.09
C VAL A 940 -32.64 -23.68 14.82
N HIS A 941 -33.27 -24.34 13.85
CA HIS A 941 -32.97 -25.73 13.51
C HIS A 941 -31.92 -25.84 12.42
N GLY A 942 -30.98 -26.78 12.58
CA GLY A 942 -29.92 -27.03 11.61
C GLY A 942 -28.71 -26.10 11.77
N THR A 943 -27.94 -25.96 10.70
CA THR A 943 -26.75 -25.11 10.68
C THR A 943 -27.13 -23.65 10.41
N ARG A 944 -26.57 -22.73 11.20
CA ARG A 944 -26.71 -21.29 11.00
C ARG A 944 -25.86 -20.76 9.85
N PHE A 945 -24.94 -21.56 9.32
CA PHE A 945 -24.02 -21.13 8.27
C PHE A 945 -24.54 -21.36 6.86
N THR A 946 -24.15 -20.48 5.93
CA THR A 946 -24.44 -20.64 4.50
C THR A 946 -23.81 -21.92 3.95
N ASP A 947 -24.44 -22.52 2.93
CA ASP A 947 -23.89 -23.73 2.30
C ASP A 947 -22.52 -23.44 1.68
N LYS A 948 -22.35 -22.23 1.16
CA LYS A 948 -21.08 -21.70 0.67
C LYS A 948 -19.98 -21.75 1.73
N TYR A 949 -20.22 -21.20 2.93
CA TYR A 949 -19.26 -21.26 4.04
C TYR A 949 -18.97 -22.70 4.48
N LEU A 950 -20.00 -23.55 4.56
CA LEU A 950 -19.84 -24.94 4.96
C LEU A 950 -19.04 -25.76 3.94
N GLN A 951 -19.24 -25.52 2.64
CA GLN A 951 -18.47 -26.14 1.58
C GLN A 951 -17.01 -25.68 1.59
N ALA A 952 -16.76 -24.37 1.77
CA ALA A 952 -15.41 -23.84 1.93
C ALA A 952 -14.69 -24.44 3.14
N ARG A 953 -15.40 -24.54 4.29
CA ARG A 953 -14.87 -25.18 5.50
C ARG A 953 -14.68 -26.69 5.33
N GLN A 954 -15.54 -27.38 4.59
CA GLN A 954 -15.40 -28.80 4.26
C GLN A 954 -14.25 -29.06 3.28
N ALA A 955 -13.98 -28.16 2.35
CA ALA A 955 -12.82 -28.23 1.46
C ALA A 955 -11.52 -28.07 2.26
N LEU A 956 -11.50 -27.16 3.24
CA LEU A 956 -10.39 -26.98 4.18
C LEU A 956 -10.20 -28.21 5.11
N ASN A 957 -11.30 -28.84 5.57
CA ASN A 957 -11.25 -30.03 6.42
C ASN A 957 -11.05 -31.37 5.66
N ARG A 958 -11.32 -31.43 4.35
CA ARG A 958 -11.08 -32.64 3.52
C ARG A 958 -9.60 -32.90 3.27
N SER A 959 -8.74 -31.91 3.49
CA SER A 959 -7.30 -32.07 3.59
C SER A 959 -6.85 -32.76 4.89
N SER A 960 -7.78 -33.16 5.76
CA SER A 960 -7.46 -33.76 7.07
C SER A 960 -8.01 -35.17 7.30
N TYR A 961 -9.01 -35.68 6.58
CA TYR A 961 -9.42 -37.10 6.65
C TYR A 961 -10.22 -37.54 5.41
N ALA A 962 -9.66 -38.42 4.59
CA ALA A 962 -10.42 -39.28 3.69
C ALA A 962 -9.73 -40.63 3.49
N SER A 963 -10.16 -41.63 4.29
CA SER A 963 -10.20 -43.03 3.89
C SER A 963 -11.55 -43.60 4.33
N THR A 964 -12.29 -44.11 3.37
CA THR A 964 -13.68 -44.60 3.43
C THR A 964 -13.77 -45.99 4.10
N TYR A 965 -14.92 -46.33 4.72
CA TYR A 965 -15.79 -47.48 4.34
C TYR A 965 -16.96 -47.70 5.33
N GLY A 966 -18.17 -47.85 4.77
CA GLY A 966 -19.11 -48.92 5.14
C GLY A 966 -20.17 -48.67 6.23
N ILE A 967 -21.44 -48.78 5.83
CA ILE A 967 -22.67 -48.65 6.63
C ILE A 967 -23.04 -50.00 7.31
N THR A 968 -23.54 -50.00 8.56
CA THR A 968 -24.76 -50.70 9.13
C THR A 968 -24.68 -50.96 10.68
N PRO A 969 -25.81 -51.15 11.42
CA PRO A 969 -26.09 -50.36 12.64
C PRO A 969 -26.14 -51.09 14.02
N ALA A 970 -26.12 -50.24 15.07
CA ALA A 970 -26.77 -50.27 16.40
C ALA A 970 -26.55 -51.44 17.40
N ARG A 971 -25.96 -51.13 18.58
CA ARG A 971 -26.49 -51.55 19.91
C ARG A 971 -25.79 -50.92 21.14
N SER A 972 -26.61 -50.34 22.03
CA SER A 972 -26.57 -50.28 23.52
C SER A 972 -25.27 -50.08 24.35
N VAL A 973 -25.30 -49.03 25.18
CA VAL A 973 -24.51 -48.77 26.41
C VAL A 973 -24.72 -49.87 27.49
N PRO A 974 -23.83 -50.07 28.50
CA PRO A 974 -23.87 -49.26 29.75
C PRO A 974 -22.54 -49.04 30.56
N LYS A 975 -22.42 -47.81 31.09
CA LYS A 975 -22.06 -47.32 32.46
C LYS A 975 -20.83 -47.82 33.29
N VAL A 976 -19.97 -46.82 33.67
CA VAL A 976 -19.54 -46.39 35.06
C VAL A 976 -18.48 -47.28 35.80
N PRO A 977 -17.67 -46.85 36.83
CA PRO A 977 -17.42 -45.55 37.51
C PRO A 977 -15.95 -45.09 37.73
N SER A 978 -15.89 -43.87 38.30
CA SER A 978 -14.88 -43.00 38.93
C SER A 978 -13.92 -43.48 40.06
N SER A 979 -12.90 -42.63 40.29
CA SER A 979 -12.26 -42.15 41.57
C SER A 979 -10.81 -42.61 41.86
N PRO A 980 -10.02 -41.96 42.77
CA PRO A 980 -9.89 -40.55 43.19
C PRO A 980 -8.39 -40.06 43.29
N PRO A 981 -8.11 -38.79 43.70
CA PRO A 981 -6.78 -38.16 43.68
C PRO A 981 -6.11 -37.99 45.09
N LYS A 982 -4.80 -37.64 45.12
CA LYS A 982 -4.03 -36.87 46.17
C LYS A 982 -2.49 -37.13 46.05
N PRO A 983 -1.59 -36.39 46.73
CA PRO A 983 -1.46 -34.94 46.97
C PRO A 983 -0.02 -34.38 46.71
N ALA A 984 0.14 -33.06 46.81
CA ALA A 984 1.41 -32.30 46.76
C ALA A 984 2.25 -32.39 48.07
N VAL A 985 3.58 -32.14 48.04
CA VAL A 985 4.39 -30.94 48.46
C VAL A 985 5.93 -31.28 48.35
N PRO A 986 6.93 -30.45 48.77
CA PRO A 986 7.60 -29.29 48.12
C PRO A 986 9.11 -29.48 47.74
N GLY A 987 9.59 -28.61 46.83
CA GLY A 987 10.78 -27.76 47.03
C GLY A 987 12.19 -28.29 46.69
N SER A 988 12.90 -27.60 45.77
CA SER A 988 14.36 -27.27 45.72
C SER A 988 14.70 -26.56 44.37
N PRO A 989 15.87 -25.92 44.15
CA PRO A 989 16.15 -24.48 44.11
C PRO A 989 16.42 -23.94 42.66
N PRO A 990 16.81 -22.67 42.43
CA PRO A 990 16.54 -21.98 41.16
C PRO A 990 17.48 -22.42 40.03
N ARG A 991 16.92 -22.64 38.84
CA ARG A 991 17.69 -22.87 37.61
C ARG A 991 17.89 -21.56 36.84
N LYS A 992 19.11 -21.39 36.35
CA LYS A 992 19.59 -20.33 35.46
C LYS A 992 18.68 -20.16 34.25
N VAL A 993 18.38 -18.91 33.94
CA VAL A 993 17.73 -18.46 32.71
C VAL A 993 18.75 -18.56 31.57
N VAL A 994 18.41 -19.30 30.52
CA VAL A 994 19.07 -19.24 29.21
C VAL A 994 17.96 -18.94 28.21
N THR A 995 17.99 -17.74 27.62
CA THR A 995 17.05 -17.25 26.61
C THR A 995 17.70 -17.35 25.24
N ASP A 996 17.09 -18.12 24.34
CA ASP A 996 17.47 -18.25 22.92
C ASP A 996 16.65 -17.28 22.06
N PHE A 997 17.34 -16.51 21.20
CA PHE A 997 16.81 -15.43 20.35
C PHE A 997 16.52 -15.90 18.91
N ALA A 998 15.35 -15.53 18.38
CA ALA A 998 14.75 -16.14 17.18
C ALA A 998 15.01 -15.42 15.85
N ALA A 999 15.72 -14.29 15.80
CA ALA A 999 16.16 -13.72 14.51
C ALA A 999 17.68 -13.62 14.36
N PHE A 1000 18.45 -13.55 15.45
CA PHE A 1000 19.90 -13.35 15.39
C PHE A 1000 20.74 -14.09 16.45
N GLY A 1001 20.17 -15.07 17.17
CA GLY A 1001 20.89 -15.93 18.11
C GLY A 1001 21.52 -17.16 17.44
N ALA A 1002 22.76 -17.50 17.81
CA ALA A 1002 23.46 -18.72 17.41
C ALA A 1002 23.35 -19.81 18.49
N PRO A 1003 23.05 -21.08 18.16
CA PRO A 1003 23.48 -22.19 18.98
C PRO A 1003 24.98 -22.43 18.76
N LYS A 1004 25.74 -22.64 19.84
CA LYS A 1004 27.13 -23.13 19.78
C LYS A 1004 27.13 -24.61 19.36
N SER A 1005 27.13 -24.86 18.06
CA SER A 1005 27.74 -25.99 17.35
C SER A 1005 27.22 -26.01 15.90
N ALA A 1006 27.75 -25.09 15.08
CA ALA A 1006 27.53 -25.12 13.64
C ALA A 1006 28.88 -25.41 12.97
N SER A 1007 29.17 -26.69 12.77
CA SER A 1007 30.04 -27.14 11.68
C SER A 1007 29.08 -27.60 10.58
N VAL A 1008 29.11 -26.93 9.44
CA VAL A 1008 28.42 -27.41 8.23
C VAL A 1008 29.37 -28.38 7.58
N PHE A 1009 29.22 -29.66 7.94
CA PHE A 1009 29.01 -30.77 7.04
C PHE A 1009 28.50 -31.95 7.94
N GLY A 1010 27.61 -32.80 7.39
CA GLY A 1010 27.03 -34.04 7.96
C GLY A 1010 26.26 -34.06 9.31
N THR A 1011 25.50 -35.16 9.47
CA THR A 1011 24.38 -35.65 10.33
C THR A 1011 24.44 -35.94 11.88
N ALA A 1012 23.28 -36.04 12.53
CA ALA A 1012 22.84 -37.22 13.30
C ALA A 1012 21.71 -36.83 14.26
N VAL A 1013 20.58 -37.47 14.02
CA VAL A 1013 19.27 -37.24 14.63
C VAL A 1013 19.20 -37.97 15.98
N ALA A 1014 18.64 -37.30 16.99
CA ALA A 1014 17.90 -37.98 18.04
C ALA A 1014 16.48 -37.38 18.12
N SER A 1015 15.52 -38.29 18.19
CA SER A 1015 14.08 -38.19 17.93
C SER A 1015 13.22 -37.25 18.81
N THR A 1016 12.26 -36.59 18.13
CA THR A 1016 10.87 -36.23 18.52
C THR A 1016 10.63 -35.11 19.56
N PRO A 1017 9.41 -34.50 19.65
CA PRO A 1017 8.32 -34.30 18.67
C PRO A 1017 7.96 -32.79 18.53
N PHE A 1018 7.47 -32.31 17.38
CA PHE A 1018 6.46 -31.24 17.22
C PHE A 1018 6.39 -30.87 15.75
N SER A 1019 5.35 -31.39 15.09
CA SER A 1019 4.84 -30.88 13.83
C SER A 1019 3.96 -29.68 14.19
N LEU A 1020 4.33 -28.46 13.74
CA LEU A 1020 3.46 -27.27 13.66
C LEU A 1020 4.27 -26.07 13.14
N ALA A 1021 4.20 -25.84 11.83
CA ALA A 1021 4.53 -24.55 11.22
C ALA A 1021 3.63 -24.37 9.99
N GLY A 1022 2.35 -24.11 10.24
CA GLY A 1022 1.43 -23.56 9.23
C GLY A 1022 1.81 -22.10 9.00
N GLY A 1023 2.54 -21.85 7.91
CA GLY A 1023 2.85 -20.52 7.43
C GLY A 1023 1.79 -20.01 6.45
N LYS A 1024 1.27 -18.81 6.78
CA LYS A 1024 0.85 -17.71 5.92
C LYS A 1024 -0.36 -17.88 4.98
N ALA A 1025 -1.18 -16.83 4.96
CA ALA A 1025 -1.30 -16.00 3.75
C ALA A 1025 -1.86 -14.60 4.08
N ALA A 1026 -1.05 -13.59 3.78
CA ALA A 1026 -1.51 -12.30 3.30
C ALA A 1026 -1.96 -12.46 1.84
N PHE A 1027 -2.88 -11.64 1.35
CA PHE A 1027 -2.82 -11.09 -0.02
C PHE A 1027 -3.72 -9.86 -0.15
N GLY A 1028 -3.15 -8.81 -0.74
CA GLY A 1028 -3.90 -7.81 -1.47
C GLY A 1028 -3.69 -7.99 -2.98
N GLY A 1029 -4.67 -7.55 -3.76
CA GLY A 1029 -4.47 -7.12 -5.15
C GLY A 1029 -5.62 -7.40 -6.12
N ILE A 1030 -6.39 -6.36 -6.46
CA ILE A 1030 -7.09 -6.24 -7.75
C ILE A 1030 -6.66 -4.91 -8.41
N ARG A 1031 -6.24 -4.95 -9.68
CA ARG A 1031 -6.20 -3.82 -10.65
C ARG A 1031 -7.51 -3.93 -11.46
N GLY A 1032 -8.40 -2.96 -11.63
CA GLY A 1032 -8.31 -1.59 -12.22
C GLY A 1032 -8.81 -1.64 -13.67
N GLY A 1033 -9.72 -0.83 -14.24
CA GLY A 1033 -10.62 0.26 -13.81
C GLY A 1033 -11.53 0.72 -14.98
N ALA A 1034 -12.50 1.61 -14.68
CA ALA A 1034 -13.34 2.53 -15.51
C ALA A 1034 -14.81 2.15 -15.91
N PRO A 1035 -15.78 3.09 -15.75
CA PRO A 1035 -17.12 3.09 -16.39
C PRO A 1035 -17.34 4.35 -17.32
N PRO A 1036 -18.53 4.65 -17.90
CA PRO A 1036 -19.73 3.84 -18.25
C PRO A 1036 -20.26 4.02 -19.71
N ALA A 1037 -21.03 3.06 -20.22
CA ALA A 1037 -22.24 3.32 -21.05
C ALA A 1037 -23.12 2.06 -21.20
N SER A 1038 -24.33 2.16 -20.63
CA SER A 1038 -25.63 1.53 -20.99
C SER A 1038 -25.71 0.06 -21.46
N PHE A 1039 -26.41 -0.73 -20.62
CA PHE A 1039 -27.35 -1.84 -20.92
C PHE A 1039 -26.94 -2.86 -22.00
N ASP A 1040 -26.54 -4.06 -21.57
CA ASP A 1040 -27.39 -5.26 -21.63
C ASP A 1040 -26.76 -6.38 -20.77
N ASP A 1041 -27.62 -7.20 -20.15
CA ASP A 1041 -27.32 -8.33 -19.27
C ASP A 1041 -26.41 -9.38 -19.91
N ASP A 1042 -25.42 -9.89 -19.17
CA ASP A 1042 -25.00 -11.30 -19.15
C ASP A 1042 -23.99 -11.54 -18.00
N GLU A 1043 -24.29 -12.53 -17.15
CA GLU A 1043 -23.55 -12.92 -15.95
C GLU A 1043 -22.24 -13.66 -16.30
N GLU A 1044 -21.08 -13.19 -15.82
CA GLU A 1044 -19.82 -13.96 -15.80
C GLU A 1044 -19.45 -14.32 -14.34
N GLU A 1045 -19.42 -15.62 -14.03
CA GLU A 1045 -19.07 -16.19 -12.72
C GLU A 1045 -17.54 -16.17 -12.49
N GLU A 1046 -17.06 -15.43 -11.48
CA GLU A 1046 -15.67 -15.46 -10.99
C GLU A 1046 -15.42 -16.70 -10.09
N GLU A 1047 -14.32 -17.44 -10.31
CA GLU A 1047 -13.92 -18.60 -9.49
C GLU A 1047 -13.52 -18.17 -8.06
N ASP A 1048 -14.33 -18.57 -7.08
CA ASP A 1048 -14.23 -18.19 -5.67
C ASP A 1048 -13.32 -19.14 -4.86
N ASN A 1049 -12.19 -18.61 -4.38
CA ASN A 1049 -11.22 -19.32 -3.53
C ASN A 1049 -11.68 -19.58 -2.07
N GLY A 1050 -12.95 -19.32 -1.73
CA GLY A 1050 -13.58 -19.78 -0.48
C GLY A 1050 -13.06 -19.14 0.83
N ARG A 1051 -12.25 -18.08 0.76
CA ARG A 1051 -11.81 -17.29 1.94
C ARG A 1051 -12.67 -16.04 2.09
N GLN A 1052 -13.22 -15.84 3.29
CA GLN A 1052 -14.04 -14.67 3.65
C GLN A 1052 -13.24 -13.38 3.42
N ARG A 1053 -13.86 -12.40 2.75
CA ARG A 1053 -13.27 -11.08 2.49
C ARG A 1053 -13.95 -9.97 3.29
N VAL A 1054 -13.17 -8.99 3.73
CA VAL A 1054 -13.64 -7.72 4.31
C VAL A 1054 -13.20 -6.60 3.39
N GLU A 1055 -14.14 -5.86 2.83
CA GLU A 1055 -13.88 -4.74 1.91
C GLU A 1055 -14.48 -3.45 2.45
N LEU A 1056 -13.73 -2.35 2.37
CA LEU A 1056 -14.27 -1.01 2.60
C LEU A 1056 -14.67 -0.42 1.24
N ARG A 1057 -15.97 -0.17 1.04
CA ARG A 1057 -16.50 0.44 -0.18
C ARG A 1057 -16.96 1.86 0.12
N GLU A 1058 -16.57 2.81 -0.72
CA GLU A 1058 -17.16 4.14 -0.73
C GLU A 1058 -18.23 4.19 -1.82
N GLY A 1059 -19.44 4.61 -1.45
CA GLY A 1059 -20.56 4.66 -2.37
C GLY A 1059 -21.68 5.53 -1.85
N SER A 1060 -22.74 5.66 -2.64
CA SER A 1060 -23.96 6.34 -2.23
C SER A 1060 -24.52 5.73 -0.94
N ILE A 1061 -24.99 6.56 -0.02
CA ILE A 1061 -25.60 6.10 1.23
C ILE A 1061 -26.69 5.04 0.96
N SER A 1062 -26.69 3.94 1.70
CA SER A 1062 -27.69 2.87 1.56
C SER A 1062 -28.96 3.13 2.39
N LEU A 1063 -30.07 2.48 2.03
CA LEU A 1063 -31.31 2.57 2.80
C LEU A 1063 -31.13 2.12 4.26
N GLU A 1064 -30.29 1.11 4.50
CA GLU A 1064 -30.00 0.64 5.86
C GLU A 1064 -29.23 1.67 6.68
N GLN A 1065 -28.28 2.38 6.07
CA GLN A 1065 -27.60 3.50 6.71
C GLN A 1065 -28.58 4.65 7.01
N ALA A 1066 -29.47 4.99 6.07
CA ALA A 1066 -30.51 5.99 6.32
C ALA A 1066 -31.46 5.60 7.46
N ARG A 1067 -31.81 4.31 7.57
CA ARG A 1067 -32.59 3.76 8.70
C ARG A 1067 -31.84 3.94 10.03
N ARG A 1068 -30.54 3.65 10.07
CA ARG A 1068 -29.69 3.87 11.26
C ARG A 1068 -29.62 5.34 11.66
N ILE A 1069 -29.56 6.28 10.71
CA ILE A 1069 -29.64 7.72 10.99
C ILE A 1069 -30.99 8.06 11.64
N ALA A 1070 -32.09 7.54 11.09
CA ALA A 1070 -33.43 7.77 11.59
C ALA A 1070 -33.63 7.23 13.02
N MET A 1071 -33.21 6.00 13.28
CA MET A 1071 -33.27 5.39 14.61
C MET A 1071 -32.40 6.15 15.62
N THR A 1072 -31.15 6.45 15.28
CA THR A 1072 -30.23 7.19 16.16
C THR A 1072 -30.79 8.57 16.51
N SER A 1073 -31.37 9.26 15.52
CA SER A 1073 -31.98 10.58 15.71
C SER A 1073 -33.19 10.52 16.65
N ALA A 1074 -34.06 9.51 16.48
CA ALA A 1074 -35.21 9.32 17.36
C ALA A 1074 -34.81 9.00 18.81
N TRP A 1075 -33.82 8.11 19.01
CA TRP A 1075 -33.34 7.77 20.35
C TRP A 1075 -32.76 8.97 21.10
N ARG A 1076 -31.93 9.78 20.42
CA ARG A 1076 -31.31 10.99 21.01
C ARG A 1076 -32.33 12.05 21.38
N SER A 1077 -33.38 12.24 20.58
CA SER A 1077 -34.42 13.24 20.87
C SER A 1077 -35.50 12.77 21.85
N ALA A 1078 -35.71 11.47 22.02
CA ALA A 1078 -36.65 10.95 23.02
C ALA A 1078 -36.12 11.07 24.47
N HIS A 1079 -34.82 11.28 24.65
CA HIS A 1079 -34.13 11.29 25.94
C HIS A 1079 -33.25 12.54 26.17
N ALA A 1080 -33.30 13.52 25.26
CA ALA A 1080 -32.77 14.88 25.45
C ALA A 1080 -33.86 15.77 26.05
#